data_AF-A0A3A4PAK0-F1
#
_entry.id   AF-A0A3A4PAK0-F1
#
_cell.length_a   1.000
_cell.length_b   1.000
_cell.length_c   1.000
_cell.angle_alpha   90.00
_cell.angle_beta   90.00
_cell.angle_gamma   90.00
#
_symmetry.space_group_name_H-M   'P 1'
#
loop_
_entity.id
_entity.type
_entity.pdbx_description
1 polymer ?
#
loop_
_entity_poly.entity_id
_entity_poly.type
_entity_poly.pdbx_seq_one_letter_code
_entity_poly.pdbx_strand_id
1 'polypeptide(L)'
;MFEWMNRHKKNIMKYTLYLVIPSFVLLYGYGKCAEPPVYQWVAKVNGEQITDMAWRDMQSRIEENMRQRFGENQEISRDEIRRQALSSAITAKLFDQKLQQWGIHTTDNEVAEAIRQQPYFQDENKQFSKAIYDTLLIQNRIHPLQYEESQREQITKNKISTVVQESIFRSVTDLKRTEERRKEKVKIEMLAFEPSKYVDDVTPTEDGLQNFFEEKKEDYRVPEKRRIAYAKFVSTDYVGDVSVDEFSVQRYFERNRQNFEIPDKRRVQYIAYTDKDFMQQAEATEEEIAEEFETNASRYTMQEKVKVRYAIQPLAALAEQQDVTPEAIADYYDMNKSRYEHGEQAKARHILLRVTPGISIEEEETVKQKILDIRKEIEQGLAFSEAAKTHSQDPSSAEQGGDLGYFNRGDMVPEFDKAAFELPLGQMSEPIKTQFGYHLILVDDRKQAGTDLLEAVQDEIRETLQKQIAVDEFRKYADSIDSLQSIQDRYEIQTTDWFARADEIPGISRRERFYFSSAAFASTPGIKVSMAGNSMSENLYLIEPIERQESRPMTLEESREKVTEAVKLAKAKNLARIAAEADAARIQSASLDLETVAKERELTVQVSALFGRDEQFIAGFGPRPTAIINTAFTLEQGEISEALETSSGSYIIRMFAQEPAHLPELVEVRAQVEAAYRQEQAQNLAKSEAITFGNRLFDNQMSLLQGASGLEIESGSTEFFSESDMIPGLGYKREINQHAFRLEKPGDISDEFEVTTTNRSPNMQQQQQQLDGYYVIELLEIKEAYMPDLEEAREDVEQDYKLHLAEAIAKQEGEKTLEAIQAMIASSEPFSATQTVDFSKFEDKEGEEDAPLGGKGAVYRAPFELSGTGSAPGVGAAIPIIKTAFALQPGQISDLIPNYRMKFDEEKNRTPDAMTGVYIVQVLEKMPPTEEDTSASFALQMEKYMEQRMQSMAFSAWIDQVSAESKIVYNDEFLNPKDDLEAEVGLEKAPEQEENSAASE
;
A
#
# COMPACT_ATOMS: atom_id res chain seq x y z
N MET A 1 -9.83 97.51 -17.30
CA MET A 1 -10.43 96.20 -17.59
C MET A 1 -10.53 95.34 -16.32
N PHE A 2 -9.41 95.07 -15.62
CA PHE A 2 -9.41 94.34 -14.34
C PHE A 2 -10.23 95.00 -13.22
N GLU A 3 -10.24 96.33 -13.11
CA GLU A 3 -11.09 97.02 -12.12
C GLU A 3 -12.59 96.91 -12.42
N TRP A 4 -12.97 96.84 -13.70
CA TRP A 4 -14.36 96.64 -14.11
C TRP A 4 -14.83 95.21 -13.81
N MET A 5 -13.96 94.21 -14.03
CA MET A 5 -14.17 92.81 -13.65
C MET A 5 -14.31 92.63 -12.13
N ASN A 6 -13.51 93.33 -11.32
CA ASN A 6 -13.62 93.26 -9.86
C ASN A 6 -14.90 93.91 -9.34
N ARG A 7 -15.35 95.02 -9.94
CA ARG A 7 -16.58 95.72 -9.53
C ARG A 7 -17.85 94.94 -9.87
N HIS A 8 -17.81 94.11 -10.91
CA HIS A 8 -18.95 93.28 -11.35
C HIS A 8 -18.79 91.79 -11.03
N LYS A 9 -17.81 91.40 -10.20
CA LYS A 9 -17.46 90.00 -9.88
C LYS A 9 -18.66 89.17 -9.39
N LYS A 10 -19.56 89.76 -8.58
CA LYS A 10 -20.79 89.08 -8.14
C LYS A 10 -21.80 88.87 -9.26
N ASN A 11 -21.95 89.82 -10.18
CA ASN A 11 -22.88 89.70 -11.31
C ASN A 11 -22.31 88.77 -12.37
N ILE A 12 -21.02 88.88 -12.67
CA ILE A 12 -20.30 87.98 -13.57
C ILE A 12 -20.46 86.55 -13.06
N MET A 13 -20.14 86.27 -11.80
CA MET A 13 -20.26 84.93 -11.21
C MET A 13 -21.71 84.41 -11.19
N LYS A 14 -22.70 85.28 -11.02
CA LYS A 14 -24.12 84.91 -11.10
C LYS A 14 -24.52 84.52 -12.54
N TYR A 15 -24.06 85.27 -13.55
CA TYR A 15 -24.32 84.95 -14.95
C TYR A 15 -23.50 83.75 -15.46
N THR A 16 -22.27 83.53 -14.99
CA THR A 16 -21.53 82.30 -15.28
C THR A 16 -22.23 81.09 -14.67
N LEU A 17 -22.78 81.20 -13.45
CA LEU A 17 -23.54 80.10 -12.84
C LEU A 17 -24.82 79.79 -13.63
N TYR A 18 -25.54 80.82 -14.10
CA TYR A 18 -26.72 80.66 -14.97
C TYR A 18 -26.40 80.11 -16.37
N LEU A 19 -25.16 80.18 -16.83
CA LEU A 19 -24.70 79.55 -18.08
C LEU A 19 -24.18 78.13 -17.86
N VAL A 20 -23.51 77.88 -16.73
CA VAL A 20 -22.91 76.58 -16.40
C VAL A 20 -23.98 75.57 -16.00
N ILE A 21 -25.00 75.97 -15.22
CA ILE A 21 -26.06 75.05 -14.75
C ILE A 21 -26.87 74.46 -15.92
N PRO A 22 -27.36 75.23 -16.92
CA PRO A 22 -28.01 74.65 -18.10
C PRO A 22 -27.05 73.84 -18.97
N SER A 23 -25.75 74.21 -19.03
CA SER A 23 -24.76 73.41 -19.77
C SER A 23 -24.52 72.05 -19.12
N PHE A 24 -24.54 71.96 -17.79
CA PHE A 24 -24.44 70.70 -17.06
C PHE A 24 -25.75 69.89 -17.17
N VAL A 25 -26.91 70.53 -17.21
CA VAL A 25 -28.19 69.85 -17.44
C VAL A 25 -28.36 69.42 -18.91
N LEU A 26 -27.71 70.06 -19.88
CA LEU A 26 -27.67 69.61 -21.28
C LEU A 26 -26.57 68.57 -21.57
N LEU A 27 -25.46 68.58 -20.82
CA LEU A 27 -24.40 67.56 -20.91
C LEU A 27 -24.69 66.31 -20.07
N TYR A 28 -25.48 66.42 -19.00
CA TYR A 28 -25.76 65.32 -18.05
C TYR A 28 -27.25 65.09 -17.74
N GLY A 29 -28.20 65.76 -18.41
CA GLY A 29 -29.63 65.59 -18.20
C GLY A 29 -30.33 64.82 -19.32
N TYR A 30 -31.05 63.77 -18.92
CA TYR A 30 -31.79 62.79 -19.73
C TYR A 30 -30.95 61.74 -20.48
N GLY A 31 -29.94 61.19 -19.79
CA GLY A 31 -29.67 59.77 -19.94
C GLY A 31 -30.91 59.00 -19.51
N LYS A 32 -31.54 58.29 -20.45
CA LYS A 32 -32.52 57.22 -20.17
C LYS A 32 -32.08 56.48 -18.92
N CYS A 33 -33.00 56.19 -18.00
CA CYS A 33 -32.80 55.09 -17.08
C CYS A 33 -32.51 53.86 -17.95
N ALA A 34 -31.23 53.59 -18.19
CA ALA A 34 -30.80 52.26 -18.48
C ALA A 34 -31.26 51.49 -17.26
N GLU A 35 -32.08 50.47 -17.50
CA GLU A 35 -32.27 49.39 -16.56
C GLU A 35 -30.90 49.08 -15.91
N PRO A 36 -30.85 48.80 -14.59
CA PRO A 36 -29.60 48.36 -13.97
C PRO A 36 -28.98 47.31 -14.89
N PRO A 37 -27.65 47.35 -15.15
CA PRO A 37 -27.04 46.37 -16.04
C PRO A 37 -27.55 45.02 -15.57
N VAL A 38 -28.29 44.33 -16.44
CA VAL A 38 -28.79 42.99 -16.14
C VAL A 38 -27.52 42.24 -15.80
N TYR A 39 -27.29 41.98 -14.51
CA TYR A 39 -26.11 41.24 -14.08
C TYR A 39 -26.28 39.89 -14.74
N GLN A 40 -25.53 39.69 -15.82
CA GLN A 40 -25.50 38.41 -16.50
C GLN A 40 -24.90 37.44 -15.47
N TRP A 41 -25.76 36.55 -14.97
CA TRP A 41 -25.44 35.55 -13.98
C TRP A 41 -25.19 34.23 -14.70
N VAL A 42 -24.24 33.45 -14.20
CA VAL A 42 -23.81 32.20 -14.84
C VAL A 42 -24.45 31.00 -14.13
N ALA A 43 -24.62 31.10 -12.83
CA ALA A 43 -25.35 30.13 -12.01
C ALA A 43 -25.99 30.81 -10.79
N LYS A 44 -26.98 30.16 -10.18
CA LYS A 44 -27.59 30.52 -8.90
C LYS A 44 -27.45 29.36 -7.94
N VAL A 45 -27.01 29.64 -6.74
CA VAL A 45 -26.83 28.66 -5.66
C VAL A 45 -27.77 29.04 -4.52
N ASN A 46 -28.77 28.20 -4.25
CA ASN A 46 -29.83 28.45 -3.26
C ASN A 46 -30.51 29.83 -3.43
N GLY A 47 -30.66 30.29 -4.68
CA GLY A 47 -31.30 31.56 -5.03
C GLY A 47 -30.36 32.77 -5.13
N GLU A 48 -29.11 32.67 -4.70
CA GLU A 48 -28.11 33.74 -4.85
C GLU A 48 -27.28 33.59 -6.13
N GLN A 49 -27.04 34.70 -6.82
CA GLN A 49 -26.43 34.71 -8.15
C GLN A 49 -24.89 34.70 -8.09
N ILE A 50 -24.28 33.86 -8.93
CA ILE A 50 -22.87 33.95 -9.36
C ILE A 50 -22.85 34.78 -10.63
N THR A 51 -22.18 35.92 -10.60
CA THR A 51 -22.09 36.85 -11.73
C THR A 51 -21.05 36.40 -12.74
N ASP A 52 -21.22 36.77 -14.02
CA ASP A 52 -20.22 36.56 -15.08
C ASP A 52 -18.87 37.18 -14.70
N MET A 53 -18.88 38.33 -14.02
CA MET A 53 -17.66 38.96 -13.53
C MET A 53 -16.92 38.10 -12.49
N ALA A 54 -17.62 37.51 -11.53
CA ALA A 54 -17.01 36.65 -10.53
C ALA A 54 -16.46 35.35 -11.15
N TRP A 55 -17.18 34.79 -12.12
CA TRP A 55 -16.74 33.60 -12.84
C TRP A 55 -15.48 33.86 -13.67
N ARG A 56 -15.40 34.99 -14.39
CA ARG A 56 -14.20 35.38 -15.15
C ARG A 56 -13.00 35.69 -14.27
N ASP A 57 -13.20 36.27 -13.08
CA ASP A 57 -12.11 36.47 -12.12
C ASP A 57 -11.55 35.12 -11.67
N MET A 58 -12.42 34.15 -11.42
CA MET A 58 -12.01 32.80 -11.05
C MET A 58 -11.27 32.07 -12.18
N GLN A 59 -11.72 32.22 -13.43
CA GLN A 59 -11.00 31.73 -14.61
C GLN A 59 -9.59 32.31 -14.70
N SER A 60 -9.47 33.63 -14.54
CA SER A 60 -8.19 34.34 -14.62
C SER A 60 -7.21 33.86 -13.55
N ARG A 61 -7.70 33.60 -12.33
CA ARG A 61 -6.88 33.05 -11.22
C ARG A 61 -6.41 31.62 -11.48
N ILE A 62 -7.28 30.77 -12.04
CA ILE A 62 -6.93 29.38 -12.37
C ILE A 62 -5.92 29.37 -13.53
N GLU A 63 -6.16 30.19 -14.55
CA GLU A 63 -5.26 30.33 -15.70
C GLU A 63 -3.87 30.84 -15.26
N GLU A 64 -3.80 31.86 -14.39
CA GLU A 64 -2.55 32.37 -13.85
C GLU A 64 -1.80 31.32 -13.02
N ASN A 65 -2.50 30.55 -12.18
CA ASN A 65 -1.89 29.48 -11.39
C ASN A 65 -1.36 28.34 -12.29
N MET A 66 -2.11 27.95 -13.33
CA MET A 66 -1.64 26.96 -14.30
C MET A 66 -0.44 27.47 -15.11
N ARG A 67 -0.43 28.74 -15.53
CA ARG A 67 0.73 29.37 -16.19
C ARG A 67 1.97 29.37 -15.30
N GLN A 68 1.82 29.66 -14.00
CA GLN A 68 2.93 29.64 -13.04
C GLN A 68 3.48 28.22 -12.80
N ARG A 69 2.64 27.19 -12.85
CA ARG A 69 3.03 25.78 -12.62
C ARG A 69 3.61 25.10 -13.85
N PHE A 70 3.08 25.37 -15.05
CA PHE A 70 3.38 24.60 -16.26
C PHE A 70 4.09 25.40 -17.38
N GLY A 71 4.25 26.72 -17.21
CA GLY A 71 4.97 27.59 -18.16
C GLY A 71 4.15 28.02 -19.39
N GLU A 72 4.62 29.03 -20.15
CA GLU A 72 3.88 29.69 -21.25
C GLU A 72 3.61 28.83 -22.49
N ASN A 73 4.26 27.67 -22.65
CA ASN A 73 4.28 26.91 -23.92
C ASN A 73 3.31 25.72 -24.00
N GLN A 74 2.49 25.48 -22.98
CA GLN A 74 1.50 24.38 -22.99
C GLN A 74 0.12 24.90 -23.41
N GLU A 75 -0.53 24.23 -24.38
CA GLU A 75 -1.85 24.60 -24.85
C GLU A 75 -2.91 24.15 -23.84
N ILE A 76 -3.22 25.00 -22.86
CA ILE A 76 -4.21 24.71 -21.81
C ILE A 76 -5.62 24.88 -22.38
N SER A 77 -6.45 23.85 -22.23
CA SER A 77 -7.84 23.86 -22.69
C SER A 77 -8.63 24.98 -22.02
N ARG A 78 -9.10 25.94 -22.81
CA ARG A 78 -9.97 27.04 -22.31
C ARG A 78 -11.27 26.51 -21.72
N ASP A 79 -11.78 25.39 -22.24
CA ASP A 79 -13.04 24.81 -21.77
C ASP A 79 -12.88 24.16 -20.40
N GLU A 80 -11.72 23.55 -20.15
CA GLU A 80 -11.39 22.98 -18.84
C GLU A 80 -11.25 24.06 -17.76
N ILE A 81 -10.56 25.17 -18.09
CA ILE A 81 -10.47 26.34 -17.19
C ILE A 81 -11.87 26.90 -16.88
N ARG A 82 -12.75 27.00 -17.88
CA ARG A 82 -14.12 27.51 -17.70
C ARG A 82 -14.96 26.62 -16.78
N ARG A 83 -14.91 25.30 -16.96
CA ARG A 83 -15.61 24.33 -16.11
C ARG A 83 -15.08 24.34 -14.68
N GLN A 84 -13.75 24.30 -14.53
CA GLN A 84 -13.11 24.33 -13.22
C GLN A 84 -13.41 25.63 -12.46
N ALA A 85 -13.42 26.77 -13.16
CA ALA A 85 -13.77 28.06 -12.59
C ALA A 85 -15.23 28.14 -12.15
N LEU A 86 -16.16 27.50 -12.90
CA LEU A 86 -17.57 27.49 -12.53
C LEU A 86 -17.81 26.63 -11.29
N SER A 87 -17.25 25.41 -11.28
CA SER A 87 -17.30 24.52 -10.12
C SER A 87 -16.73 25.20 -8.88
N SER A 88 -15.54 25.82 -9.00
CA SER A 88 -14.91 26.52 -7.88
C SER A 88 -15.71 27.74 -7.40
N ALA A 89 -16.39 28.46 -8.30
CA ALA A 89 -17.26 29.58 -7.93
C ALA A 89 -18.53 29.11 -7.20
N ILE A 90 -19.10 27.96 -7.59
CA ILE A 90 -20.24 27.33 -6.91
C ILE A 90 -19.83 26.87 -5.51
N THR A 91 -18.70 26.17 -5.39
CA THR A 91 -18.16 25.75 -4.09
C THR A 91 -17.91 26.93 -3.16
N ALA A 92 -17.29 28.00 -3.67
CA ALA A 92 -17.06 29.22 -2.90
C ALA A 92 -18.37 29.87 -2.42
N LYS A 93 -19.42 29.82 -3.26
CA LYS A 93 -20.74 30.38 -2.92
C LYS A 93 -21.49 29.57 -1.86
N LEU A 94 -21.47 28.24 -1.97
CA LEU A 94 -22.01 27.33 -0.96
C LEU A 94 -21.32 27.51 0.39
N PHE A 95 -20.01 27.66 0.35
CA PHE A 95 -19.21 27.88 1.55
C PHE A 95 -19.58 29.18 2.26
N ASP A 96 -19.67 30.30 1.53
CA ASP A 96 -20.06 31.60 2.07
C ASP A 96 -21.46 31.56 2.72
N GLN A 97 -22.45 30.95 2.06
CA GLN A 97 -23.80 30.78 2.61
C GLN A 97 -23.80 29.99 3.92
N LYS A 98 -22.96 28.96 4.03
CA LYS A 98 -22.89 28.12 5.23
C LYS A 98 -22.22 28.83 6.40
N LEU A 99 -21.19 29.64 6.14
CA LEU A 99 -20.57 30.50 7.15
C LEU A 99 -21.55 31.53 7.71
N GLN A 100 -22.38 32.12 6.84
CA GLN A 100 -23.46 33.01 7.25
C GLN A 100 -24.51 32.28 8.10
N GLN A 101 -24.89 31.04 7.74
CA GLN A 101 -25.83 30.23 8.52
C GLN A 101 -25.30 29.89 9.92
N TRP A 102 -24.00 29.62 10.05
CA TRP A 102 -23.36 29.33 11.34
C TRP A 102 -23.01 30.57 12.16
N GLY A 103 -23.30 31.77 11.64
CA GLY A 103 -22.99 33.04 12.30
C GLY A 103 -21.48 33.29 12.42
N ILE A 104 -20.64 32.60 11.64
CA ILE A 104 -19.20 32.77 11.66
C ILE A 104 -18.86 33.96 10.75
N HIS A 105 -18.60 35.11 11.37
CA HIS A 105 -18.16 36.32 10.69
C HIS A 105 -16.87 36.85 11.33
N THR A 106 -15.98 37.39 10.51
CA THR A 106 -14.80 38.11 10.99
C THR A 106 -15.10 39.59 11.01
N THR A 107 -15.08 40.16 12.21
CA THR A 107 -15.38 41.57 12.45
C THR A 107 -14.18 42.45 12.13
N ASP A 108 -14.42 43.73 11.79
CA ASP A 108 -13.35 44.70 11.51
C ASP A 108 -12.39 44.87 12.68
N ASN A 109 -12.89 44.71 13.90
CA ASN A 109 -12.07 44.80 15.11
C ASN A 109 -11.08 43.64 15.22
N GLU A 110 -11.46 42.44 14.82
CA GLU A 110 -10.57 41.27 14.83
C GLU A 110 -9.47 41.40 13.77
N VAL A 111 -9.82 41.92 12.59
CA VAL A 111 -8.84 42.28 11.55
C VAL A 111 -7.87 43.34 12.07
N ALA A 112 -8.40 44.42 12.67
CA ALA A 112 -7.58 45.49 13.21
C ALA A 112 -6.67 45.04 14.36
N GLU A 113 -7.13 44.09 15.19
CA GLU A 113 -6.33 43.52 16.28
C GLU A 113 -5.23 42.61 15.75
N ALA A 114 -5.54 41.72 14.80
CA ALA A 114 -4.56 40.86 14.15
C ALA A 114 -3.45 41.68 13.46
N ILE A 115 -3.82 42.77 12.77
CA ILE A 115 -2.86 43.68 12.14
C ILE A 115 -2.00 44.39 13.20
N ARG A 116 -2.58 44.83 14.32
CA ARG A 116 -1.83 45.49 15.41
C ARG A 116 -0.81 44.57 16.08
N GLN A 117 -1.08 43.27 16.09
CA GLN A 117 -0.19 42.26 16.68
C GLN A 117 0.98 41.86 15.77
N GLN A 118 0.99 42.27 14.50
CA GLN A 118 2.08 41.96 13.58
C GLN A 118 3.37 42.72 13.98
N PRO A 119 4.48 42.01 14.28
CA PRO A 119 5.71 42.64 14.79
C PRO A 119 6.30 43.68 13.84
N TYR A 120 6.15 43.48 12.54
CA TYR A 120 6.68 44.38 11.50
C TYR A 120 5.86 45.67 11.32
N PHE A 121 4.67 45.77 11.92
CA PHE A 121 3.90 47.02 11.99
C PHE A 121 4.04 47.74 13.34
N GLN A 122 4.88 47.22 14.22
CA GLN A 122 5.13 47.80 15.54
C GLN A 122 6.39 48.68 15.52
N ASP A 123 6.41 49.68 16.40
CA ASP A 123 7.58 50.53 16.65
C ASP A 123 8.58 49.87 17.62
N GLU A 124 9.67 50.58 17.95
CA GLU A 124 10.71 50.11 18.87
C GLU A 124 10.18 49.78 20.28
N ASN A 125 8.99 50.28 20.66
CA ASN A 125 8.31 49.98 21.92
C ASN A 125 7.26 48.87 21.79
N LYS A 126 7.24 48.15 20.66
CA LYS A 126 6.28 47.09 20.31
C LYS A 126 4.83 47.58 20.22
N GLN A 127 4.61 48.88 19.95
CA GLN A 127 3.27 49.44 19.74
C GLN A 127 3.00 49.60 18.25
N PHE A 128 1.78 49.29 17.80
CA PHE A 128 1.41 49.46 16.40
C PHE A 128 1.61 50.91 15.93
N SER A 129 2.32 51.08 14.82
CA SER A 129 2.59 52.37 14.20
C SER A 129 1.94 52.42 12.82
N LYS A 130 0.90 53.25 12.70
CA LYS A 130 0.21 53.47 11.42
C LYS A 130 1.15 53.96 10.31
N ALA A 131 2.16 54.76 10.68
CA ALA A 131 3.14 55.27 9.71
C ALA A 131 3.99 54.14 9.11
N ILE A 132 4.35 53.13 9.91
CA ILE A 132 5.10 51.95 9.45
C ILE A 132 4.21 51.07 8.56
N TYR A 133 2.96 50.83 8.99
CA TYR A 133 1.94 50.11 8.21
C TYR A 133 1.74 50.73 6.81
N ASP A 134 1.44 52.03 6.75
CA ASP A 134 1.20 52.72 5.48
C ASP A 134 2.46 52.69 4.59
N THR A 135 3.65 52.88 5.17
CA THR A 135 4.92 52.89 4.42
C THR A 135 5.24 51.51 3.83
N LEU A 136 5.10 50.43 4.62
CA LEU A 136 5.40 49.08 4.17
C LEU A 136 4.42 48.59 3.11
N LEU A 137 3.12 48.92 3.22
CA LEU A 137 2.15 48.56 2.20
C LEU A 137 2.41 49.30 0.88
N ILE A 138 2.76 50.59 0.95
CA ILE A 138 3.13 51.39 -0.25
C ILE A 138 4.38 50.81 -0.92
N GLN A 139 5.42 50.48 -0.14
CA GLN A 139 6.66 49.89 -0.67
C GLN A 139 6.41 48.57 -1.41
N ASN A 140 5.51 47.74 -0.87
CA ASN A 140 5.14 46.46 -1.48
C ASN A 140 4.01 46.58 -2.52
N ARG A 141 3.55 47.80 -2.83
CA ARG A 141 2.45 48.08 -3.78
C ARG A 141 1.13 47.39 -3.43
N ILE A 142 0.89 47.16 -2.14
CA ILE A 142 -0.35 46.54 -1.64
C ILE A 142 -1.30 47.65 -1.19
N HIS A 143 -2.54 47.62 -1.66
CA HIS A 143 -3.55 48.58 -1.21
C HIS A 143 -4.05 48.22 0.21
N PRO A 144 -4.25 49.18 1.13
CA PRO A 144 -4.68 48.88 2.51
C PRO A 144 -5.92 48.00 2.61
N LEU A 145 -6.96 48.30 1.83
CA LEU A 145 -8.18 47.49 1.77
C LEU A 145 -7.91 46.05 1.31
N GLN A 146 -6.99 45.85 0.36
CA GLN A 146 -6.64 44.52 -0.13
C GLN A 146 -5.91 43.71 0.95
N TYR A 147 -5.03 44.37 1.72
CA TYR A 147 -4.34 43.75 2.84
C TYR A 147 -5.33 43.39 3.95
N GLU A 148 -6.20 44.30 4.34
CA GLU A 148 -7.23 44.08 5.37
C GLU A 148 -8.18 42.95 5.01
N GLU A 149 -8.63 42.86 3.75
CA GLU A 149 -9.46 41.75 3.29
C GLU A 149 -8.71 40.41 3.27
N SER A 150 -7.42 40.39 2.92
CA SER A 150 -6.61 39.17 3.02
C SER A 150 -6.46 38.68 4.46
N GLN A 151 -6.33 39.60 5.41
CA GLN A 151 -6.27 39.28 6.84
C GLN A 151 -7.63 38.79 7.35
N ARG A 152 -8.73 39.39 6.88
CA ARG A 152 -10.09 38.92 7.18
C ARG A 152 -10.33 37.50 6.69
N GLU A 153 -9.87 37.18 5.48
CA GLU A 153 -9.95 35.84 4.92
C GLU A 153 -9.15 34.83 5.77
N GLN A 154 -7.93 35.20 6.18
CA GLN A 154 -7.06 34.36 7.01
C GLN A 154 -7.66 34.09 8.41
N ILE A 155 -8.24 35.11 9.06
CA ILE A 155 -8.89 34.97 10.38
C ILE A 155 -10.15 34.10 10.24
N THR A 156 -10.93 34.29 9.18
CA THR A 156 -12.10 33.45 8.89
C THR A 156 -11.69 31.99 8.74
N LYS A 157 -10.63 31.71 7.98
CA LYS A 157 -10.04 30.36 7.85
C LYS A 157 -9.61 29.77 9.20
N ASN A 158 -8.97 30.55 10.06
CA ASN A 158 -8.56 30.11 11.40
C ASN A 158 -9.77 29.80 12.30
N LYS A 159 -10.79 30.66 12.32
CA LYS A 159 -12.03 30.43 13.08
C LYS A 159 -12.73 29.14 12.64
N ILE A 160 -12.73 28.88 11.33
CA ILE A 160 -13.27 27.64 10.76
C ILE A 160 -12.46 26.43 11.23
N SER A 161 -11.13 26.51 11.16
CA SER A 161 -10.24 25.46 11.68
C SER A 161 -10.52 25.17 13.15
N THR A 162 -10.77 26.21 13.97
CA THR A 162 -11.09 26.05 15.39
C THR A 162 -12.48 25.45 15.63
N VAL A 163 -13.52 25.87 14.90
CA VAL A 163 -14.87 25.29 15.03
C VAL A 163 -14.90 23.84 14.52
N VAL A 164 -14.17 23.54 13.46
CA VAL A 164 -13.96 22.17 12.96
C VAL A 164 -13.21 21.35 14.00
N GLN A 165 -12.14 21.87 14.60
CA GLN A 165 -11.42 21.21 15.70
C GLN A 165 -12.33 20.97 16.92
N GLU A 166 -13.10 21.97 17.38
CA GLU A 166 -13.98 21.87 18.56
C GLU A 166 -15.17 20.92 18.34
N SER A 167 -15.74 20.88 17.13
CA SER A 167 -16.78 19.91 16.76
C SER A 167 -16.23 18.48 16.64
N ILE A 168 -14.97 18.33 16.19
CA ILE A 168 -14.24 17.06 16.17
C ILE A 168 -13.84 16.60 17.59
N PHE A 169 -13.53 17.49 18.54
CA PHE A 169 -13.18 17.07 19.91
C PHE A 169 -14.36 16.46 20.70
N ARG A 170 -15.61 16.83 20.40
CA ARG A 170 -16.78 16.08 20.88
C ARG A 170 -16.80 14.65 20.32
N SER A 171 -16.38 14.48 19.07
CA SER A 171 -16.18 13.18 18.45
C SER A 171 -15.01 12.39 19.04
N VAL A 172 -13.93 13.00 19.56
CA VAL A 172 -12.81 12.26 20.18
C VAL A 172 -13.22 11.56 21.49
N THR A 173 -14.09 12.17 22.29
CA THR A 173 -14.60 11.54 23.53
C THR A 173 -15.59 10.41 23.21
N ASP A 174 -16.44 10.61 22.19
CA ASP A 174 -17.32 9.56 21.67
C ASP A 174 -16.54 8.46 20.93
N LEU A 175 -15.43 8.77 20.26
CA LEU A 175 -14.52 7.84 19.59
C LEU A 175 -13.70 7.06 20.61
N LYS A 176 -13.20 7.69 21.67
CA LYS A 176 -12.55 6.98 22.79
C LYS A 176 -13.53 6.00 23.42
N ARG A 177 -14.76 6.42 23.69
CA ARG A 177 -15.83 5.56 24.20
C ARG A 177 -16.26 4.47 23.22
N THR A 178 -16.18 4.74 21.91
CA THR A 178 -16.48 3.78 20.84
C THR A 178 -15.33 2.79 20.67
N GLU A 179 -14.07 3.21 20.74
CA GLU A 179 -12.87 2.37 20.69
C GLU A 179 -12.73 1.52 21.95
N GLU A 180 -13.04 2.07 23.12
CA GLU A 180 -13.16 1.32 24.37
C GLU A 180 -14.24 0.23 24.22
N ARG A 181 -15.42 0.54 23.66
CA ARG A 181 -16.45 -0.46 23.32
C ARG A 181 -16.04 -1.46 22.24
N ARG A 182 -15.17 -1.09 21.29
CA ARG A 182 -14.66 -2.00 20.25
C ARG A 182 -13.65 -3.00 20.81
N LYS A 183 -12.92 -2.58 21.85
CA LYS A 183 -11.91 -3.38 22.56
C LYS A 183 -12.47 -4.14 23.76
N GLU A 184 -13.67 -3.82 24.22
CA GLU A 184 -14.46 -4.72 25.05
C GLU A 184 -14.59 -6.06 24.32
N LYS A 185 -14.28 -7.14 25.04
CA LYS A 185 -14.43 -8.50 24.55
C LYS A 185 -15.49 -9.23 25.38
N VAL A 186 -16.28 -10.05 24.72
CA VAL A 186 -17.18 -10.98 25.37
C VAL A 186 -16.73 -12.39 25.05
N LYS A 187 -16.56 -13.22 26.08
CA LYS A 187 -16.34 -14.65 25.89
C LYS A 187 -17.70 -15.31 25.73
N ILE A 188 -17.94 -15.92 24.59
CA ILE A 188 -19.20 -16.57 24.26
C ILE A 188 -18.98 -18.00 23.83
N GLU A 189 -20.02 -18.81 23.99
CA GLU A 189 -20.19 -20.07 23.27
C GLU A 189 -21.53 -20.06 22.54
N MET A 190 -21.70 -20.93 21.55
CA MET A 190 -22.93 -20.95 20.77
C MET A 190 -23.28 -22.34 20.21
N LEU A 191 -24.57 -22.51 19.96
CA LEU A 191 -25.12 -23.58 19.13
C LEU A 191 -25.51 -22.98 17.78
N ALA A 192 -25.04 -23.61 16.70
CA ALA A 192 -25.34 -23.21 15.33
C ALA A 192 -26.21 -24.25 14.62
N PHE A 193 -27.27 -23.79 13.97
CA PHE A 193 -28.17 -24.57 13.15
C PHE A 193 -28.02 -24.10 11.69
N GLU A 194 -27.23 -24.83 10.91
CA GLU A 194 -26.83 -24.45 9.56
C GLU A 194 -27.77 -25.11 8.53
N PRO A 195 -28.46 -24.37 7.65
CA PRO A 195 -29.36 -24.93 6.64
C PRO A 195 -28.70 -26.02 5.77
N SER A 196 -27.40 -25.91 5.50
CA SER A 196 -26.63 -26.93 4.75
C SER A 196 -26.68 -28.33 5.37
N LYS A 197 -26.90 -28.46 6.68
CA LYS A 197 -27.01 -29.76 7.37
C LYS A 197 -28.34 -30.47 7.17
N TYR A 198 -29.36 -29.75 6.69
CA TYR A 198 -30.73 -30.26 6.50
C TYR A 198 -31.13 -30.38 5.03
N VAL A 199 -30.20 -30.14 4.10
CA VAL A 199 -30.41 -30.23 2.65
C VAL A 199 -30.86 -31.63 2.22
N ASP A 200 -30.39 -32.69 2.89
CA ASP A 200 -30.79 -34.07 2.61
C ASP A 200 -32.15 -34.45 3.22
N ASP A 201 -32.66 -33.66 4.18
CA ASP A 201 -33.96 -33.88 4.84
C ASP A 201 -35.11 -33.19 4.08
N VAL A 202 -34.81 -32.39 3.05
CA VAL A 202 -35.79 -31.73 2.19
C VAL A 202 -35.83 -32.39 0.82
N THR A 203 -37.04 -32.53 0.27
CA THR A 203 -37.23 -32.98 -1.11
C THR A 203 -37.86 -31.85 -1.91
N PRO A 204 -37.12 -31.23 -2.85
CA PRO A 204 -37.69 -30.19 -3.70
C PRO A 204 -38.77 -30.80 -4.61
N THR A 205 -39.88 -30.08 -4.77
CA THR A 205 -40.93 -30.44 -5.73
C THR A 205 -40.67 -29.70 -7.04
N GLU A 206 -41.06 -30.28 -8.17
CA GLU A 206 -40.92 -29.60 -9.48
C GLU A 206 -41.65 -28.26 -9.50
N ASP A 207 -42.85 -28.18 -8.92
CA ASP A 207 -43.59 -26.93 -8.78
C ASP A 207 -42.82 -25.91 -7.91
N GLY A 208 -42.11 -26.39 -6.88
CA GLY A 208 -41.30 -25.56 -5.99
C GLY A 208 -40.06 -24.99 -6.69
N LEU A 209 -39.33 -25.82 -7.43
CA LEU A 209 -38.17 -25.42 -8.23
C LEU A 209 -38.56 -24.37 -9.28
N GLN A 210 -39.68 -24.60 -9.98
CA GLN A 210 -40.18 -23.66 -10.98
C GLN A 210 -40.53 -22.30 -10.36
N ASN A 211 -41.21 -22.29 -9.21
CA ASN A 211 -41.56 -21.03 -8.54
C ASN A 211 -40.33 -20.30 -8.00
N PHE A 212 -39.39 -21.03 -7.39
CA PHE A 212 -38.15 -20.45 -6.86
C PHE A 212 -37.29 -19.84 -7.97
N PHE A 213 -37.16 -20.55 -9.10
CA PHE A 213 -36.47 -20.05 -10.28
C PHE A 213 -37.12 -18.79 -10.87
N GLU A 214 -38.45 -18.74 -10.96
CA GLU A 214 -39.13 -17.53 -11.46
C GLU A 214 -39.00 -16.34 -10.50
N GLU A 215 -38.98 -16.58 -9.18
CA GLU A 215 -38.77 -15.54 -8.17
C GLU A 215 -37.33 -14.99 -8.19
N LYS A 216 -36.35 -15.88 -8.35
CA LYS A 216 -34.91 -15.58 -8.30
C LYS A 216 -34.25 -15.51 -9.67
N LYS A 217 -35.06 -15.36 -10.72
CA LYS A 217 -34.62 -15.49 -12.11
C LYS A 217 -33.39 -14.65 -12.42
N GLU A 218 -33.38 -13.38 -12.00
CA GLU A 218 -32.25 -12.48 -12.27
C GLU A 218 -30.92 -12.90 -11.62
N ASP A 219 -30.93 -13.66 -10.51
CA ASP A 219 -29.71 -14.15 -9.85
C ASP A 219 -28.96 -15.19 -10.72
N TYR A 220 -29.65 -15.83 -11.67
CA TYR A 220 -29.09 -16.84 -12.57
C TYR A 220 -28.77 -16.31 -13.97
N ARG A 221 -28.86 -14.99 -14.19
CA ARG A 221 -28.53 -14.38 -15.48
C ARG A 221 -27.07 -14.65 -15.83
N VAL A 222 -26.82 -15.28 -16.97
CA VAL A 222 -25.46 -15.43 -17.49
C VAL A 222 -25.05 -14.10 -18.10
N PRO A 223 -24.03 -13.40 -17.56
CA PRO A 223 -23.61 -12.11 -18.08
C PRO A 223 -23.00 -12.26 -19.47
N GLU A 224 -22.96 -11.16 -20.21
CA GLU A 224 -22.25 -11.11 -21.49
C GLU A 224 -20.77 -11.47 -21.27
N LYS A 225 -20.26 -12.39 -22.09
CA LYS A 225 -18.85 -12.79 -22.07
C LYS A 225 -18.20 -12.50 -23.40
N ARG A 226 -16.94 -12.08 -23.35
CA ARG A 226 -16.14 -11.79 -24.54
C ARG A 226 -14.88 -12.61 -24.56
N ARG A 227 -14.43 -12.92 -25.76
CA ARG A 227 -13.14 -13.53 -26.04
C ARG A 227 -12.37 -12.58 -26.95
N ILE A 228 -11.13 -12.26 -26.60
CA ILE A 228 -10.32 -11.30 -27.38
C ILE A 228 -8.99 -11.91 -27.79
N ALA A 229 -8.40 -11.37 -28.85
CA ALA A 229 -6.96 -11.45 -29.09
C ALA A 229 -6.31 -10.14 -28.64
N TYR A 230 -5.04 -10.21 -28.26
CA TYR A 230 -4.26 -9.04 -27.83
C TYR A 230 -2.86 -9.07 -28.40
N ALA A 231 -2.30 -7.88 -28.60
CA ALA A 231 -0.88 -7.64 -28.85
C ALA A 231 -0.39 -6.57 -27.88
N LYS A 232 0.74 -6.82 -27.23
CA LYS A 232 1.35 -5.97 -26.21
C LYS A 232 2.70 -5.45 -26.69
N PHE A 233 2.90 -4.16 -26.48
CA PHE A 233 4.10 -3.40 -26.85
C PHE A 233 4.72 -2.83 -25.58
N VAL A 234 5.83 -3.42 -25.13
CA VAL A 234 6.50 -3.02 -23.88
C VAL A 234 7.67 -2.10 -24.20
N SER A 235 7.75 -0.96 -23.52
CA SER A 235 8.81 0.04 -23.77
C SER A 235 10.23 -0.50 -23.62
N THR A 236 10.45 -1.54 -22.83
CA THR A 236 11.78 -2.16 -22.63
C THR A 236 12.33 -2.80 -23.89
N ASP A 237 11.46 -3.33 -24.75
CA ASP A 237 11.85 -4.07 -25.95
C ASP A 237 12.45 -3.12 -27.00
N TYR A 238 12.09 -1.83 -26.92
CA TYR A 238 12.49 -0.79 -27.86
C TYR A 238 13.70 0.04 -27.41
N VAL A 239 14.25 -0.21 -26.21
CA VAL A 239 15.39 0.57 -25.68
C VAL A 239 16.63 0.46 -26.57
N GLY A 240 16.83 -0.72 -27.18
CA GLY A 240 17.92 -0.99 -28.12
C GLY A 240 17.80 -0.25 -29.45
N ASP A 241 16.56 0.04 -29.88
CA ASP A 241 16.27 0.69 -31.17
C ASP A 241 16.39 2.22 -31.11
N VAL A 242 16.48 2.79 -29.91
CA VAL A 242 16.62 4.24 -29.74
C VAL A 242 18.01 4.69 -30.19
N SER A 243 18.05 5.44 -31.29
CA SER A 243 19.24 6.20 -31.71
C SER A 243 19.53 7.30 -30.69
N VAL A 244 20.74 7.30 -30.15
CA VAL A 244 21.22 8.35 -29.26
C VAL A 244 22.27 9.19 -29.97
N ASP A 245 21.94 10.46 -30.18
CA ASP A 245 22.87 11.46 -30.66
C ASP A 245 23.12 12.55 -29.60
N GLU A 246 24.29 13.19 -29.68
CA GLU A 246 24.73 14.18 -28.69
C GLU A 246 23.77 15.37 -28.57
N PHE A 247 23.13 15.76 -29.67
CA PHE A 247 22.18 16.87 -29.67
C PHE A 247 20.88 16.51 -28.94
N SER A 248 20.38 15.29 -29.13
CA SER A 248 19.19 14.80 -28.42
C SER A 248 19.42 14.65 -26.92
N VAL A 249 20.58 14.12 -26.50
CA VAL A 249 20.93 14.01 -25.06
C VAL A 249 21.07 15.39 -24.43
N GLN A 250 21.77 16.33 -25.07
CA GLN A 250 21.88 17.71 -24.58
C GLN A 250 20.50 18.36 -24.47
N ARG A 251 19.65 18.23 -25.50
CA ARG A 251 18.31 18.83 -25.50
C ARG A 251 17.43 18.23 -24.40
N TYR A 252 17.48 16.92 -24.21
CA TYR A 252 16.76 16.24 -23.15
C TYR A 252 17.22 16.72 -21.77
N PHE A 253 18.54 16.83 -21.57
CA PHE A 253 19.11 17.35 -20.33
C PHE A 253 18.67 18.78 -20.04
N GLU A 254 18.75 19.69 -21.01
CA GLU A 254 18.35 21.09 -20.83
C GLU A 254 16.86 21.22 -20.49
N ARG A 255 16.00 20.36 -21.08
CA ARG A 255 14.56 20.33 -20.78
C ARG A 255 14.25 19.77 -19.39
N ASN A 256 15.05 18.80 -18.93
CA ASN A 256 14.81 18.03 -17.71
C ASN A 256 15.84 18.32 -16.61
N ARG A 257 16.54 19.46 -16.66
CA ARG A 257 17.72 19.74 -15.83
C ARG A 257 17.44 19.63 -14.33
N GLN A 258 16.22 19.97 -13.91
CA GLN A 258 15.78 19.86 -12.52
C GLN A 258 15.65 18.41 -12.03
N ASN A 259 15.35 17.45 -12.92
CA ASN A 259 15.20 16.04 -12.56
C ASN A 259 16.55 15.35 -12.25
N PHE A 260 17.65 16.02 -12.61
CA PHE A 260 19.01 15.53 -12.39
C PHE A 260 19.75 16.33 -11.32
N GLU A 261 19.06 17.15 -10.52
CA GLU A 261 19.69 17.89 -9.44
C GLU A 261 20.43 16.94 -8.50
N ILE A 262 21.72 17.21 -8.27
CA ILE A 262 22.49 16.46 -7.29
C ILE A 262 22.10 17.01 -5.92
N PRO A 263 21.46 16.21 -5.05
CA PRO A 263 21.01 16.69 -3.75
C PRO A 263 22.20 17.01 -2.87
N ASP A 264 21.99 17.87 -1.88
CA ASP A 264 23.05 18.21 -0.95
C ASP A 264 23.44 16.99 -0.10
N LYS A 265 24.74 16.75 0.05
CA LYS A 265 25.28 15.66 0.88
C LYS A 265 26.10 16.20 2.03
N ARG A 266 26.16 15.44 3.11
CA ARG A 266 26.92 15.75 4.31
C ARG A 266 27.88 14.63 4.65
N ARG A 267 29.03 15.01 5.20
CA ARG A 267 30.01 14.12 5.81
C ARG A 267 30.30 14.64 7.20
N VAL A 268 30.25 13.77 8.18
CA VAL A 268 30.48 14.12 9.59
C VAL A 268 31.63 13.33 10.17
N GLN A 269 32.34 13.97 11.09
CA GLN A 269 33.17 13.27 12.06
C GLN A 269 32.32 12.95 13.29
N TYR A 270 32.57 11.85 13.97
CA TYR A 270 31.75 11.48 15.12
C TYR A 270 32.51 10.64 16.15
N ILE A 271 32.03 10.68 17.39
CA ILE A 271 32.34 9.71 18.43
C ILE A 271 31.08 8.88 18.66
N ALA A 272 31.22 7.56 18.68
CA ALA A 272 30.15 6.64 19.02
C ALA A 272 30.28 6.22 20.49
N TYR A 273 29.18 6.33 21.23
CA TYR A 273 29.04 5.85 22.60
C TYR A 273 28.07 4.66 22.56
N THR A 274 28.63 3.46 22.51
CA THR A 274 27.85 2.22 22.39
C THR A 274 27.82 1.47 23.70
N ASP A 275 26.81 0.63 23.90
CA ASP A 275 26.71 -0.25 25.07
C ASP A 275 27.99 -1.07 25.29
N LYS A 276 28.61 -1.55 24.21
CA LYS A 276 29.84 -2.34 24.25
C LYS A 276 30.98 -1.65 25.00
N ASP A 277 31.12 -0.34 24.84
CA ASP A 277 32.19 0.46 25.46
C ASP A 277 31.99 0.62 26.97
N PHE A 278 30.74 0.48 27.45
CA PHE A 278 30.35 0.71 28.84
C PHE A 278 29.95 -0.57 29.59
N MET A 279 29.92 -1.73 28.92
CA MET A 279 29.55 -3.02 29.55
C MET A 279 30.40 -3.38 30.76
N GLN A 280 31.70 -3.04 30.77
CA GLN A 280 32.57 -3.34 31.92
C GLN A 280 32.28 -2.47 33.15
N GLN A 281 31.65 -1.30 32.96
CA GLN A 281 31.28 -0.37 34.02
C GLN A 281 29.86 -0.64 34.54
N ALA A 282 29.08 -1.44 33.82
CA ALA A 282 27.72 -1.80 34.17
C ALA A 282 27.70 -2.98 35.16
N GLU A 283 27.73 -2.67 36.46
CA GLU A 283 27.46 -3.65 37.52
C GLU A 283 25.96 -3.73 37.80
N ALA A 284 25.43 -4.95 37.88
CA ALA A 284 24.03 -5.21 38.23
C ALA A 284 23.93 -5.56 39.72
N THR A 285 23.09 -4.84 40.45
CA THR A 285 22.78 -5.12 41.85
C THR A 285 21.63 -6.13 41.97
N GLU A 286 21.52 -6.81 43.11
CA GLU A 286 20.41 -7.74 43.38
C GLU A 286 19.03 -7.06 43.33
N GLU A 287 18.96 -5.78 43.72
CA GLU A 287 17.72 -4.99 43.65
C GLU A 287 17.32 -4.69 42.21
N GLU A 288 18.25 -4.23 41.36
CA GLU A 288 18.00 -3.98 39.93
C GLU A 288 17.63 -5.28 39.19
N ILE A 289 18.24 -6.41 39.55
CA ILE A 289 17.92 -7.74 39.00
C ILE A 289 16.49 -8.15 39.38
N ALA A 290 16.08 -7.96 40.64
CA ALA A 290 14.72 -8.25 41.07
C ALA A 290 13.70 -7.35 40.36
N GLU A 291 13.96 -6.05 40.28
CA GLU A 291 13.10 -5.06 39.62
C GLU A 291 12.94 -5.32 38.11
N GLU A 292 14.02 -5.60 37.39
CA GLU A 292 13.98 -5.92 35.95
C GLU A 292 13.14 -7.18 35.69
N PHE A 293 13.28 -8.20 36.53
CA PHE A 293 12.50 -9.42 36.41
C PHE A 293 11.01 -9.20 36.74
N GLU A 294 10.68 -8.44 37.79
CA GLU A 294 9.29 -8.12 38.14
C GLU A 294 8.60 -7.27 37.06
N THR A 295 9.30 -6.27 36.53
CA THR A 295 8.77 -5.34 35.51
C THR A 295 8.64 -5.98 34.14
N ASN A 296 9.56 -6.90 33.79
CA ASN A 296 9.63 -7.52 32.47
C ASN A 296 9.42 -9.04 32.52
N ALA A 297 8.66 -9.55 33.49
CA ALA A 297 8.45 -10.99 33.71
C ALA A 297 8.00 -11.74 32.43
N SER A 298 7.20 -11.09 31.58
CA SER A 298 6.73 -11.64 30.30
C SER A 298 7.86 -11.94 29.30
N ARG A 299 9.03 -11.28 29.40
CA ARG A 299 10.21 -11.54 28.57
C ARG A 299 11.00 -12.77 29.01
N TYR A 300 10.80 -13.22 30.26
CA TYR A 300 11.52 -14.33 30.87
C TYR A 300 10.63 -15.57 30.96
N THR A 301 10.27 -16.11 29.80
CA THR A 301 9.47 -17.34 29.71
C THR A 301 10.33 -18.53 29.29
N MET A 302 10.06 -19.68 29.91
CA MET A 302 10.60 -20.94 29.44
C MET A 302 9.82 -21.31 28.18
N GLN A 303 10.52 -21.39 27.05
CA GLN A 303 9.89 -21.76 25.79
C GLN A 303 9.29 -23.17 25.90
N GLU A 304 8.19 -23.38 25.19
CA GLU A 304 7.61 -24.71 25.05
C GLU A 304 8.67 -25.67 24.47
N LYS A 305 8.73 -26.87 25.07
CA LYS A 305 9.58 -27.95 24.59
C LYS A 305 8.76 -29.21 24.39
N VAL A 306 9.17 -30.02 23.42
CA VAL A 306 8.54 -31.32 23.18
C VAL A 306 9.60 -32.41 23.14
N LYS A 307 9.15 -33.62 23.38
CA LYS A 307 9.88 -34.86 23.15
C LYS A 307 9.05 -35.73 22.23
N VAL A 308 9.61 -36.15 21.09
CA VAL A 308 8.86 -36.88 20.07
C VAL A 308 9.52 -38.20 19.72
N ARG A 309 8.70 -39.19 19.32
CA ARG A 309 9.14 -40.32 18.50
C ARG A 309 9.01 -39.93 17.05
N TYR A 310 9.89 -40.45 16.22
CA TYR A 310 9.77 -40.24 14.79
C TYR A 310 10.34 -41.38 13.96
N ALA A 311 9.84 -41.51 12.74
CA ALA A 311 10.37 -42.38 11.70
C ALA A 311 10.78 -41.51 10.50
N ILE A 312 11.81 -41.95 9.77
CA ILE A 312 12.32 -41.26 8.59
C ILE A 312 11.97 -42.08 7.35
N GLN A 313 11.41 -41.43 6.33
CA GLN A 313 11.15 -42.00 5.02
C GLN A 313 11.83 -41.13 3.96
N PRO A 314 12.93 -41.60 3.32
CA PRO A 314 13.56 -40.88 2.22
C PRO A 314 12.55 -40.63 1.10
N LEU A 315 12.40 -39.37 0.66
CA LEU A 315 11.41 -39.01 -0.36
C LEU A 315 11.76 -39.62 -1.72
N ALA A 316 13.04 -39.61 -2.09
CA ALA A 316 13.52 -40.17 -3.35
C ALA A 316 13.09 -41.63 -3.53
N ALA A 317 13.20 -42.44 -2.48
CA ALA A 317 12.82 -43.86 -2.52
C ALA A 317 11.31 -44.08 -2.72
N LEU A 318 10.46 -43.16 -2.28
CA LEU A 318 9.02 -43.20 -2.54
C LEU A 318 8.70 -42.70 -3.95
N ALA A 319 9.34 -41.60 -4.37
CA ALA A 319 9.14 -40.99 -5.67
C ALA A 319 9.48 -41.95 -6.83
N GLU A 320 10.56 -42.74 -6.69
CA GLU A 320 10.94 -43.77 -7.67
C GLU A 320 9.87 -44.85 -7.89
N GLN A 321 8.95 -45.03 -6.94
CA GLN A 321 7.86 -46.01 -7.03
C GLN A 321 6.59 -45.44 -7.69
N GLN A 322 6.56 -44.14 -7.96
CA GLN A 322 5.39 -43.46 -8.52
C GLN A 322 5.43 -43.47 -10.04
N ASP A 323 4.32 -43.88 -10.64
CA ASP A 323 4.11 -43.82 -12.08
C ASP A 323 3.49 -42.47 -12.47
N VAL A 324 4.13 -41.78 -13.43
CA VAL A 324 3.64 -40.51 -13.97
C VAL A 324 3.36 -40.68 -15.46
N THR A 325 2.14 -40.37 -15.88
CA THR A 325 1.74 -40.49 -17.28
C THR A 325 2.32 -39.34 -18.12
N PRO A 326 2.58 -39.56 -19.42
CA PRO A 326 2.99 -38.48 -20.33
C PRO A 326 1.97 -37.33 -20.39
N GLU A 327 0.68 -37.63 -20.23
CA GLU A 327 -0.40 -36.65 -20.17
C GLU A 327 -0.25 -35.72 -18.95
N ALA A 328 -0.01 -36.26 -17.75
CA ALA A 328 0.21 -35.46 -16.55
C ALA A 328 1.46 -34.57 -16.66
N ILE A 329 2.50 -35.01 -17.38
CA ILE A 329 3.70 -34.22 -17.66
C ILE A 329 3.37 -33.04 -18.57
N ALA A 330 2.56 -33.27 -19.62
CA ALA A 330 2.12 -32.22 -20.53
C ALA A 330 1.22 -31.19 -19.83
N ASP A 331 0.23 -31.65 -19.05
CA ASP A 331 -0.67 -30.79 -18.28
C ASP A 331 0.11 -29.92 -17.28
N TYR A 332 1.06 -30.54 -16.56
CA TYR A 332 1.91 -29.80 -15.62
C TYR A 332 2.75 -28.73 -16.31
N TYR A 333 3.35 -29.06 -17.46
CA TYR A 333 4.13 -28.11 -18.25
C TYR A 333 3.27 -26.93 -18.71
N ASP A 334 2.09 -27.19 -19.27
CA ASP A 334 1.20 -26.13 -19.78
C ASP A 334 0.69 -25.22 -18.66
N MET A 335 0.32 -25.79 -17.51
CA MET A 335 -0.13 -25.04 -16.33
C MET A 335 1.00 -24.23 -15.66
N ASN A 336 2.27 -24.62 -15.87
CA ASN A 336 3.43 -23.99 -15.23
C ASN A 336 4.40 -23.40 -16.27
N LYS A 337 3.94 -23.12 -17.48
CA LYS A 337 4.78 -22.74 -18.62
C LYS A 337 5.68 -21.54 -18.33
N SER A 338 5.18 -20.58 -17.57
CA SER A 338 5.94 -19.39 -17.14
C SER A 338 7.13 -19.71 -16.21
N ARG A 339 7.17 -20.88 -15.57
CA ARG A 339 8.34 -21.34 -14.78
C ARG A 339 9.51 -21.78 -15.64
N TYR A 340 9.24 -22.14 -16.89
CA TYR A 340 10.23 -22.60 -17.87
C TYR A 340 10.66 -21.47 -18.80
N GLU A 341 10.17 -20.26 -18.55
CA GLU A 341 10.66 -19.05 -19.21
C GLU A 341 11.97 -18.61 -18.55
N HIS A 342 12.98 -18.38 -19.38
CA HIS A 342 14.24 -17.78 -18.95
C HIS A 342 14.51 -16.52 -19.78
N GLY A 343 15.08 -15.52 -19.12
CA GLY A 343 15.61 -14.34 -19.79
C GLY A 343 16.87 -14.67 -20.60
N GLU A 344 17.47 -13.64 -21.19
CA GLU A 344 18.78 -13.76 -21.81
C GLU A 344 19.84 -14.04 -20.74
N GLN A 345 20.66 -15.08 -20.95
CA GLN A 345 21.73 -15.47 -20.03
C GLN A 345 23.09 -15.43 -20.72
N ALA A 346 24.10 -14.94 -20.03
CA ALA A 346 25.49 -14.97 -20.50
C ALA A 346 26.31 -15.84 -19.55
N LYS A 347 27.20 -16.65 -20.13
CA LYS A 347 28.28 -17.32 -19.40
C LYS A 347 29.58 -16.57 -19.65
N ALA A 348 30.19 -16.03 -18.62
CA ALA A 348 31.41 -15.24 -18.76
C ALA A 348 32.46 -15.55 -17.70
N ARG A 349 33.70 -15.17 -18.01
CA ARG A 349 34.81 -15.11 -17.06
C ARG A 349 35.26 -13.68 -16.87
N HIS A 350 35.79 -13.35 -15.69
CA HIS A 350 36.35 -12.03 -15.46
C HIS A 350 37.65 -11.99 -14.64
N ILE A 351 38.37 -10.87 -14.79
CA ILE A 351 39.50 -10.48 -13.95
C ILE A 351 39.18 -9.10 -13.38
N LEU A 352 39.14 -8.97 -12.05
CA LEU A 352 38.88 -7.71 -11.36
C LEU A 352 40.16 -7.18 -10.70
N LEU A 353 40.54 -5.93 -11.01
CA LEU A 353 41.45 -5.15 -10.18
C LEU A 353 40.66 -4.08 -9.43
N ARG A 354 40.62 -4.17 -8.11
CA ARG A 354 39.78 -3.34 -7.26
C ARG A 354 40.26 -1.89 -7.21
N VAL A 355 39.29 -0.98 -7.18
CA VAL A 355 39.49 0.45 -6.90
C VAL A 355 38.62 0.82 -5.72
N THR A 356 39.23 1.26 -4.62
CA THR A 356 38.48 1.75 -3.46
C THR A 356 38.02 3.19 -3.69
N PRO A 357 36.78 3.56 -3.32
CA PRO A 357 36.32 4.94 -3.39
C PRO A 357 37.27 5.88 -2.61
N GLY A 358 37.77 6.93 -3.28
CA GLY A 358 38.63 7.94 -2.67
C GLY A 358 40.14 7.79 -2.91
N ILE A 359 40.59 6.85 -3.76
CA ILE A 359 41.99 6.84 -4.24
C ILE A 359 42.27 8.02 -5.18
N SER A 360 43.53 8.39 -5.31
CA SER A 360 43.95 9.46 -6.21
C SER A 360 43.82 9.06 -7.69
N ILE A 361 43.69 10.05 -8.59
CA ILE A 361 43.64 9.82 -10.05
C ILE A 361 44.91 9.07 -10.53
N GLU A 362 46.07 9.36 -9.93
CA GLU A 362 47.34 8.70 -10.27
C GLU A 362 47.37 7.22 -9.87
N GLU A 363 46.80 6.89 -8.71
CA GLU A 363 46.64 5.50 -8.27
C GLU A 363 45.62 4.76 -9.14
N GLU A 364 44.53 5.42 -9.52
CA GLU A 364 43.53 4.82 -10.40
C GLU A 364 44.11 4.53 -11.80
N GLU A 365 44.86 5.47 -12.38
CA GLU A 365 45.52 5.26 -13.68
C GLU A 365 46.56 4.14 -13.61
N THR A 366 47.21 3.96 -12.45
CA THR A 366 48.11 2.82 -12.21
C THR A 366 47.36 1.49 -12.23
N VAL A 367 46.16 1.41 -11.64
CA VAL A 367 45.31 0.19 -11.68
C VAL A 367 44.83 -0.10 -13.10
N LYS A 368 44.42 0.95 -13.82
CA LYS A 368 44.02 0.86 -15.23
C LYS A 368 45.16 0.40 -16.13
N GLN A 369 46.37 0.90 -15.92
CA GLN A 369 47.54 0.47 -16.68
C GLN A 369 47.88 -1.01 -16.41
N LYS A 370 47.78 -1.45 -15.15
CA LYS A 370 47.99 -2.87 -14.80
C LYS A 370 47.02 -3.81 -15.50
N ILE A 371 45.74 -3.46 -15.56
CA ILE A 371 44.76 -4.33 -16.24
C ILE A 371 44.96 -4.34 -17.76
N LEU A 372 45.43 -3.24 -18.36
CA LEU A 372 45.86 -3.21 -19.76
C LEU A 372 47.09 -4.10 -20.01
N ASP A 373 48.04 -4.13 -19.09
CA ASP A 373 49.21 -5.00 -19.19
C ASP A 373 48.79 -6.49 -19.11
N ILE A 374 47.89 -6.85 -18.19
CA ILE A 374 47.31 -8.20 -18.09
C ILE A 374 46.60 -8.59 -19.39
N ARG A 375 45.81 -7.69 -19.96
CA ARG A 375 45.14 -7.92 -21.25
C ARG A 375 46.15 -8.26 -22.34
N LYS A 376 47.26 -7.52 -22.41
CA LYS A 376 48.33 -7.74 -23.38
C LYS A 376 49.04 -9.08 -23.20
N GLU A 377 49.23 -9.54 -21.97
CA GLU A 377 49.78 -10.87 -21.68
C GLU A 377 48.85 -11.98 -22.18
N ILE A 378 47.52 -11.81 -22.00
CA ILE A 378 46.52 -12.74 -22.53
C ILE A 378 46.55 -12.75 -24.06
N GLU A 379 46.63 -11.58 -24.71
CA GLU A 379 46.79 -11.47 -26.17
C GLU A 379 48.11 -12.09 -26.69
N GLN A 380 49.15 -12.18 -25.85
CA GLN A 380 50.43 -12.82 -26.17
C GLN A 380 50.45 -14.33 -25.90
N GLY A 381 49.35 -14.91 -25.43
CA GLY A 381 49.16 -16.35 -25.29
C GLY A 381 49.04 -16.87 -23.86
N LEU A 382 48.99 -16.00 -22.84
CA LEU A 382 48.61 -16.41 -21.48
C LEU A 382 47.12 -16.80 -21.45
N ALA A 383 46.79 -17.94 -20.84
CA ALA A 383 45.39 -18.34 -20.72
C ALA A 383 44.63 -17.39 -19.79
N PHE A 384 43.41 -16.97 -20.17
CA PHE A 384 42.59 -16.06 -19.35
C PHE A 384 42.38 -16.58 -17.93
N SER A 385 42.16 -17.89 -17.77
CA SER A 385 41.98 -18.53 -16.46
C SER A 385 43.24 -18.54 -15.60
N GLU A 386 44.43 -18.58 -16.21
CA GLU A 386 45.71 -18.47 -15.51
C GLU A 386 45.97 -17.03 -15.06
N ALA A 387 45.69 -16.06 -15.93
CA ALA A 387 45.74 -14.64 -15.61
C ALA A 387 44.76 -14.29 -14.48
N ALA A 388 43.55 -14.84 -14.51
CA ALA A 388 42.54 -14.64 -13.47
C ALA A 388 42.98 -15.17 -12.10
N LYS A 389 43.52 -16.39 -12.04
CA LYS A 389 44.06 -16.97 -10.80
C LYS A 389 45.21 -16.16 -10.22
N THR A 390 46.02 -15.57 -11.09
CA THR A 390 47.24 -14.86 -10.68
C THR A 390 46.99 -13.41 -10.29
N HIS A 391 46.08 -12.73 -10.99
CA HIS A 391 45.92 -11.28 -10.90
C HIS A 391 44.56 -10.80 -10.41
N SER A 392 43.50 -11.60 -10.54
CA SER A 392 42.16 -11.18 -10.14
C SER A 392 42.07 -11.03 -8.63
N GLN A 393 41.46 -9.93 -8.18
CA GLN A 393 41.18 -9.62 -6.79
C GLN A 393 39.71 -9.92 -6.43
N ASP A 394 39.01 -10.65 -7.30
CA ASP A 394 37.66 -11.13 -7.03
C ASP A 394 37.69 -12.40 -6.15
N PRO A 395 37.18 -12.35 -4.92
CA PRO A 395 37.32 -13.45 -3.96
C PRO A 395 36.52 -14.70 -4.32
N SER A 396 35.48 -14.59 -5.16
CA SER A 396 34.63 -15.71 -5.54
C SER A 396 35.13 -16.46 -6.77
N SER A 397 35.53 -15.76 -7.83
CA SER A 397 35.86 -16.40 -9.11
C SER A 397 37.35 -16.56 -9.40
N ALA A 398 38.24 -15.81 -8.73
CA ALA A 398 39.68 -15.81 -9.07
C ALA A 398 40.29 -17.22 -9.05
N GLU A 399 40.06 -17.98 -7.98
CA GLU A 399 40.55 -19.37 -7.83
C GLU A 399 39.96 -20.35 -8.86
N GLN A 400 38.81 -20.00 -9.45
CA GLN A 400 38.12 -20.77 -10.48
C GLN A 400 38.50 -20.30 -11.90
N GLY A 401 39.55 -19.49 -12.03
CA GLY A 401 39.98 -18.95 -13.32
C GLY A 401 39.05 -17.87 -13.86
N GLY A 402 38.36 -17.16 -12.96
CA GLY A 402 37.46 -16.06 -13.27
C GLY A 402 36.06 -16.49 -13.70
N ASP A 403 35.72 -17.78 -13.71
CA ASP A 403 34.42 -18.30 -14.16
C ASP A 403 33.27 -17.82 -13.26
N LEU A 404 32.26 -17.22 -13.87
CA LEU A 404 31.05 -16.72 -13.20
C LEU A 404 29.85 -17.65 -13.40
N GLY A 405 29.96 -18.69 -14.24
CA GLY A 405 28.81 -19.48 -14.67
C GLY A 405 27.83 -18.67 -15.54
N TYR A 406 26.61 -19.17 -15.71
CA TYR A 406 25.54 -18.40 -16.35
C TYR A 406 24.92 -17.44 -15.36
N PHE A 407 24.69 -16.20 -15.80
CA PHE A 407 23.92 -15.20 -15.08
C PHE A 407 22.93 -14.55 -16.04
N ASN A 408 21.81 -14.05 -15.49
CA ASN A 408 20.79 -13.36 -16.25
C ASN A 408 21.17 -11.90 -16.46
N ARG A 409 20.62 -11.30 -17.51
CA ARG A 409 20.70 -9.85 -17.71
C ARG A 409 20.13 -9.13 -16.48
N GLY A 410 20.91 -8.24 -15.89
CA GLY A 410 20.56 -7.46 -14.70
C GLY A 410 21.04 -8.06 -13.37
N ASP A 411 21.61 -9.28 -13.37
CA ASP A 411 22.22 -9.86 -12.16
C ASP A 411 23.57 -9.19 -11.82
N MET A 412 24.20 -8.53 -12.80
CA MET A 412 25.49 -7.85 -12.67
C MET A 412 25.32 -6.33 -12.65
N VAL A 413 26.35 -5.60 -12.20
CA VAL A 413 26.35 -4.13 -12.27
C VAL A 413 26.22 -3.65 -13.72
N PRO A 414 25.53 -2.52 -14.00
CA PRO A 414 25.12 -2.14 -15.35
C PRO A 414 26.25 -2.14 -16.39
N GLU A 415 27.45 -1.69 -16.03
CA GLU A 415 28.58 -1.62 -16.95
C GLU A 415 29.14 -3.00 -17.30
N PHE A 416 29.15 -3.92 -16.32
CA PHE A 416 29.56 -5.31 -16.52
C PHE A 416 28.53 -6.07 -17.35
N ASP A 417 27.25 -5.93 -16.97
CA ASP A 417 26.12 -6.58 -17.63
C ASP A 417 26.09 -6.21 -19.12
N LYS A 418 26.15 -4.91 -19.42
CA LYS A 418 26.23 -4.41 -20.79
C LYS A 418 27.38 -5.07 -21.57
N ALA A 419 28.59 -5.06 -21.01
CA ALA A 419 29.74 -5.65 -21.68
C ALA A 419 29.57 -7.16 -21.92
N ALA A 420 29.09 -7.92 -20.94
CA ALA A 420 28.90 -9.37 -21.08
C ALA A 420 27.86 -9.75 -22.15
N PHE A 421 26.81 -8.94 -22.31
CA PHE A 421 25.76 -9.21 -23.29
C PHE A 421 25.97 -8.53 -24.66
N GLU A 422 26.91 -7.59 -24.80
CA GLU A 422 27.26 -6.98 -26.09
C GLU A 422 28.50 -7.62 -26.74
N LEU A 423 29.42 -8.18 -25.95
CA LEU A 423 30.65 -8.77 -26.49
C LEU A 423 30.36 -10.01 -27.35
N PRO A 424 31.03 -10.18 -28.50
CA PRO A 424 31.01 -11.42 -29.25
C PRO A 424 31.55 -12.60 -28.43
N LEU A 425 30.99 -13.80 -28.65
CA LEU A 425 31.44 -15.02 -27.99
C LEU A 425 32.93 -15.27 -28.26
N GLY A 426 33.67 -15.61 -27.20
CA GLY A 426 35.10 -15.85 -27.22
C GLY A 426 35.96 -14.57 -27.30
N GLN A 427 35.37 -13.37 -27.29
CA GLN A 427 36.11 -12.12 -27.32
C GLN A 427 36.30 -11.53 -25.92
N MET A 428 37.53 -11.07 -25.66
CA MET A 428 37.89 -10.37 -24.41
C MET A 428 37.59 -8.88 -24.52
N SER A 429 36.96 -8.32 -23.49
CA SER A 429 36.59 -6.91 -23.36
C SER A 429 37.79 -5.99 -23.21
N GLU A 430 37.65 -4.73 -23.62
CA GLU A 430 38.49 -3.66 -23.06
C GLU A 430 38.26 -3.54 -21.54
N PRO A 431 39.18 -2.95 -20.76
CA PRO A 431 38.98 -2.75 -19.34
C PRO A 431 37.70 -1.95 -19.03
N ILE A 432 36.74 -2.60 -18.39
CA ILE A 432 35.45 -2.02 -18.01
C ILE A 432 35.55 -1.48 -16.58
N LYS A 433 35.32 -0.19 -16.40
CA LYS A 433 35.27 0.43 -15.07
C LYS A 433 33.88 0.21 -14.45
N THR A 434 33.84 -0.28 -13.21
CA THR A 434 32.65 -0.38 -12.37
C THR A 434 32.93 0.27 -11.01
N GLN A 435 31.91 0.31 -10.14
CA GLN A 435 32.09 0.72 -8.74
C GLN A 435 33.09 -0.15 -7.95
N PHE A 436 33.41 -1.35 -8.41
CA PHE A 436 34.35 -2.25 -7.74
C PHE A 436 35.78 -2.11 -8.24
N GLY A 437 36.01 -1.51 -9.41
CA GLY A 437 37.31 -1.39 -10.04
C GLY A 437 37.27 -1.61 -11.54
N TYR A 438 38.36 -2.11 -12.11
CA TYR A 438 38.46 -2.42 -13.53
C TYR A 438 38.32 -3.92 -13.77
N HIS A 439 37.54 -4.28 -14.79
CA HIS A 439 37.24 -5.64 -15.18
C HIS A 439 37.73 -5.94 -16.60
N LEU A 440 38.32 -7.11 -16.83
CA LEU A 440 38.36 -7.75 -18.15
C LEU A 440 37.34 -8.86 -18.17
N ILE A 441 36.55 -8.95 -19.23
CA ILE A 441 35.45 -9.91 -19.37
C ILE A 441 35.68 -10.74 -20.62
N LEU A 442 35.46 -12.05 -20.54
CA LEU A 442 35.47 -12.97 -21.67
C LEU A 442 34.17 -13.77 -21.66
N VAL A 443 33.37 -13.65 -22.72
CA VAL A 443 32.07 -14.34 -22.80
C VAL A 443 32.28 -15.69 -23.46
N ASP A 444 32.00 -16.77 -22.73
CA ASP A 444 32.14 -18.15 -23.22
C ASP A 444 30.91 -18.61 -24.01
N ASP A 445 29.70 -18.24 -23.56
CA ASP A 445 28.44 -18.68 -24.16
C ASP A 445 27.28 -17.69 -23.87
N ARG A 446 26.21 -17.75 -24.66
CA ARG A 446 25.00 -16.94 -24.48
C ARG A 446 23.74 -17.73 -24.86
N LYS A 447 22.74 -17.70 -23.98
CA LYS A 447 21.39 -18.21 -24.23
C LYS A 447 20.43 -17.05 -24.43
N GLN A 448 19.63 -17.09 -25.48
CA GLN A 448 18.58 -16.10 -25.72
C GLN A 448 17.43 -16.27 -24.73
N ALA A 449 16.59 -15.25 -24.55
CA ALA A 449 15.35 -15.42 -23.82
C ALA A 449 14.44 -16.41 -24.54
N GLY A 450 13.73 -17.25 -23.79
CA GLY A 450 12.86 -18.26 -24.36
C GLY A 450 12.20 -19.13 -23.30
N THR A 451 11.35 -20.05 -23.75
CA THR A 451 10.76 -21.09 -22.90
C THR A 451 11.42 -22.42 -23.23
N ASP A 452 12.01 -23.08 -22.24
CA ASP A 452 12.54 -24.44 -22.42
C ASP A 452 11.41 -25.37 -22.85
N LEU A 453 11.60 -26.12 -23.95
CA LEU A 453 10.59 -27.00 -24.51
C LEU A 453 10.28 -28.18 -23.57
N LEU A 454 9.06 -28.71 -23.63
CA LEU A 454 8.62 -29.86 -22.84
C LEU A 454 9.60 -31.03 -22.95
N GLU A 455 10.15 -31.32 -24.13
CA GLU A 455 11.11 -32.42 -24.31
C GLU A 455 12.41 -32.22 -23.52
N ALA A 456 12.81 -30.98 -23.27
CA ALA A 456 13.99 -30.64 -22.50
C ALA A 456 13.75 -30.74 -20.98
N VAL A 457 12.52 -30.46 -20.53
CA VAL A 457 12.16 -30.42 -19.09
C VAL A 457 11.31 -31.60 -18.62
N GLN A 458 10.92 -32.52 -19.51
CA GLN A 458 10.04 -33.65 -19.19
C GLN A 458 10.55 -34.53 -18.04
N ASP A 459 11.86 -34.72 -17.92
CA ASP A 459 12.46 -35.55 -16.89
C ASP A 459 12.42 -34.85 -15.52
N GLU A 460 12.64 -33.53 -15.50
CA GLU A 460 12.49 -32.69 -14.31
C GLU A 460 11.03 -32.63 -13.84
N ILE A 461 10.10 -32.47 -14.78
CA ILE A 461 8.66 -32.47 -14.50
C ILE A 461 8.23 -33.82 -13.94
N ARG A 462 8.71 -34.92 -14.55
CA ARG A 462 8.43 -36.27 -14.07
C ARG A 462 8.91 -36.44 -12.63
N GLU A 463 10.15 -36.08 -12.33
CA GLU A 463 10.70 -36.16 -10.98
C GLU A 463 9.89 -35.30 -9.99
N THR A 464 9.48 -34.11 -10.40
CA THR A 464 8.65 -33.20 -9.59
C THR A 464 7.29 -33.82 -9.27
N LEU A 465 6.60 -34.36 -10.28
CA LEU A 465 5.31 -35.03 -10.12
C LEU A 465 5.42 -36.29 -9.26
N GLN A 466 6.46 -37.11 -9.48
CA GLN A 466 6.73 -38.30 -8.66
C GLN A 466 6.88 -37.95 -7.18
N LYS A 467 7.61 -36.86 -6.86
CA LYS A 467 7.74 -36.37 -5.49
C LYS A 467 6.42 -35.86 -4.92
N GLN A 468 5.63 -35.12 -5.69
CA GLN A 468 4.32 -34.62 -5.25
C GLN A 468 3.36 -35.77 -4.92
N ILE A 469 3.22 -36.73 -5.83
CA ILE A 469 2.38 -37.91 -5.65
C ILE A 469 2.86 -38.71 -4.43
N ALA A 470 4.16 -38.97 -4.32
CA ALA A 470 4.73 -39.68 -3.18
C ALA A 470 4.42 -39.02 -1.83
N VAL A 471 4.46 -37.69 -1.77
CA VAL A 471 4.11 -36.93 -0.55
C VAL A 471 2.63 -37.08 -0.22
N ASP A 472 1.74 -36.98 -1.21
CA ASP A 472 0.31 -37.10 -1.00
C ASP A 472 -0.11 -38.52 -0.59
N GLU A 473 0.51 -39.54 -1.19
CA GLU A 473 0.32 -40.94 -0.77
C GLU A 473 0.86 -41.18 0.64
N PHE A 474 2.05 -40.66 0.95
CA PHE A 474 2.63 -40.79 2.28
C PHE A 474 1.81 -40.07 3.35
N ARG A 475 1.19 -38.94 3.02
CA ARG A 475 0.24 -38.24 3.91
C ARG A 475 -0.97 -39.12 4.22
N LYS A 476 -1.60 -39.72 3.20
CA LYS A 476 -2.71 -40.67 3.39
C LYS A 476 -2.30 -41.86 4.26
N TYR A 477 -1.09 -42.37 4.07
CA TYR A 477 -0.53 -43.41 4.92
C TYR A 477 -0.36 -42.93 6.36
N ALA A 478 0.23 -41.75 6.59
CA ALA A 478 0.38 -41.14 7.91
C ALA A 478 -0.96 -40.99 8.64
N ASP A 479 -1.99 -40.49 7.96
CA ASP A 479 -3.33 -40.27 8.52
C ASP A 479 -4.04 -41.58 8.93
N SER A 480 -3.63 -42.70 8.31
CA SER A 480 -4.12 -44.05 8.62
C SER A 480 -3.46 -44.70 9.83
N ILE A 481 -2.38 -44.12 10.37
CA ILE A 481 -1.60 -44.69 11.47
C ILE A 481 -1.95 -43.97 12.78
N ASP A 482 -2.37 -44.74 13.78
CA ASP A 482 -2.71 -44.19 15.10
C ASP A 482 -1.50 -44.00 16.01
N SER A 483 -0.45 -44.82 15.88
CA SER A 483 0.80 -44.71 16.65
C SER A 483 2.00 -45.28 15.89
N LEU A 484 3.18 -44.70 16.06
CA LEU A 484 4.41 -45.19 15.42
C LEU A 484 4.81 -46.58 15.90
N GLN A 485 4.36 -46.97 17.09
CA GLN A 485 4.61 -48.32 17.59
C GLN A 485 4.00 -49.41 16.69
N SER A 486 2.88 -49.11 16.03
CA SER A 486 2.18 -50.07 15.14
C SER A 486 2.94 -50.38 13.86
N ILE A 487 3.91 -49.54 13.49
CA ILE A 487 4.69 -49.65 12.24
C ILE A 487 6.19 -49.93 12.49
N GLN A 488 6.54 -50.34 13.72
CA GLN A 488 7.93 -50.66 14.11
C GLN A 488 8.58 -51.78 13.27
N ASP A 489 7.77 -52.65 12.66
CA ASP A 489 8.27 -53.72 11.79
C ASP A 489 8.67 -53.21 10.40
N ARG A 490 8.22 -51.99 10.05
CA ARG A 490 8.47 -51.33 8.76
C ARG A 490 9.45 -50.17 8.88
N TYR A 491 9.48 -49.47 10.02
CA TYR A 491 10.34 -48.31 10.24
C TYR A 491 11.12 -48.41 11.55
N GLU A 492 12.36 -47.93 11.53
CA GLU A 492 13.13 -47.69 12.74
C GLU A 492 12.60 -46.43 13.45
N ILE A 493 12.11 -46.61 14.68
CA ILE A 493 11.52 -45.52 15.47
C ILE A 493 12.60 -44.91 16.37
N GLN A 494 12.89 -43.63 16.14
CA GLN A 494 13.83 -42.85 16.92
C GLN A 494 13.09 -41.99 17.96
N THR A 495 13.81 -41.50 18.96
CA THR A 495 13.26 -40.61 19.99
C THR A 495 14.20 -39.44 20.21
N THR A 496 13.67 -38.23 20.24
CA THR A 496 14.46 -37.02 20.53
C THR A 496 14.70 -36.86 22.03
N ASP A 497 15.68 -36.02 22.39
CA ASP A 497 15.66 -35.34 23.69
C ASP A 497 14.66 -34.17 23.67
N TRP A 498 14.53 -33.43 24.77
CA TRP A 498 13.71 -32.22 24.85
C TRP A 498 14.26 -31.12 23.95
N PHE A 499 13.43 -30.59 23.05
CA PHE A 499 13.83 -29.49 22.17
C PHE A 499 12.74 -28.41 22.07
N ALA A 500 13.15 -27.15 21.95
CA ALA A 500 12.31 -26.01 21.58
C ALA A 500 12.23 -25.87 20.05
N ARG A 501 11.28 -25.10 19.52
CA ARG A 501 11.04 -24.97 18.07
C ARG A 501 12.29 -24.62 17.23
N ALA A 502 13.19 -23.80 17.79
CA ALA A 502 14.39 -23.31 17.11
C ALA A 502 15.65 -24.17 17.35
N ASP A 503 15.59 -25.12 18.30
CA ASP A 503 16.75 -25.92 18.71
C ASP A 503 17.24 -26.81 17.56
N GLU A 504 18.54 -27.14 17.59
CA GLU A 504 19.10 -28.15 16.69
C GLU A 504 18.68 -29.55 17.15
N ILE A 505 18.22 -30.37 16.21
CA ILE A 505 17.79 -31.74 16.49
C ILE A 505 18.80 -32.69 15.83
N PRO A 506 19.52 -33.53 16.60
CA PRO A 506 20.48 -34.47 16.05
C PRO A 506 19.86 -35.35 14.96
N GLY A 507 20.53 -35.47 13.81
CA GLY A 507 20.05 -36.27 12.68
C GLY A 507 19.04 -35.56 11.76
N ILE A 508 18.55 -34.37 12.12
CA ILE A 508 17.65 -33.57 11.30
C ILE A 508 18.42 -32.39 10.70
N SER A 509 18.43 -32.27 9.37
CA SER A 509 19.16 -31.21 8.69
C SER A 509 18.58 -29.82 9.01
N ARG A 510 19.40 -28.77 8.88
CA ARG A 510 18.93 -27.38 9.09
C ARG A 510 17.76 -27.01 8.16
N ARG A 511 17.71 -27.58 6.95
CA ARG A 511 16.65 -27.36 5.94
C ARG A 511 15.34 -28.01 6.36
N GLU A 512 15.39 -29.21 6.94
CA GLU A 512 14.20 -29.98 7.33
C GLU A 512 13.67 -29.62 8.73
N ARG A 513 14.53 -29.02 9.57
CA ARG A 513 14.21 -28.63 10.95
C ARG A 513 12.91 -27.85 11.07
N PHE A 514 12.65 -26.93 10.13
CA PHE A 514 11.43 -26.13 10.17
C PHE A 514 10.18 -27.00 10.07
N TYR A 515 10.12 -27.91 9.09
CA TYR A 515 8.98 -28.79 8.89
C TYR A 515 8.84 -29.77 10.07
N PHE A 516 9.96 -30.34 10.51
CA PHE A 516 10.00 -31.27 11.63
C PHE A 516 9.48 -30.62 12.92
N SER A 517 10.04 -29.46 13.31
CA SER A 517 9.58 -28.71 14.48
C SER A 517 8.15 -28.21 14.34
N SER A 518 7.71 -27.83 13.14
CA SER A 518 6.31 -27.41 12.93
C SER A 518 5.33 -28.55 13.26
N ALA A 519 5.56 -29.74 12.70
CA ALA A 519 4.71 -30.90 12.94
C ALA A 519 4.81 -31.41 14.38
N ALA A 520 6.02 -31.48 14.96
CA ALA A 520 6.24 -31.91 16.34
C ALA A 520 5.48 -31.08 17.38
N PHE A 521 5.28 -29.79 17.10
CA PHE A 521 4.58 -28.86 17.99
C PHE A 521 3.13 -28.57 17.57
N ALA A 522 2.67 -29.06 16.41
CA ALA A 522 1.28 -28.90 15.97
C ALA A 522 0.32 -29.84 16.72
N SER A 523 0.81 -30.98 17.21
CA SER A 523 0.01 -32.01 17.88
C SER A 523 0.33 -32.13 19.37
N THR A 524 -0.66 -32.58 20.14
CA THR A 524 -0.50 -32.91 21.57
C THR A 524 -0.15 -34.38 21.77
N PRO A 525 0.55 -34.74 22.86
CA PRO A 525 0.81 -36.14 23.18
C PRO A 525 -0.47 -36.96 23.27
N GLY A 526 -0.48 -38.12 22.61
CA GLY A 526 -1.64 -39.03 22.56
C GLY A 526 -2.64 -38.77 21.43
N ILE A 527 -2.38 -37.79 20.55
CA ILE A 527 -3.10 -37.62 19.27
C ILE A 527 -2.39 -38.40 18.15
N LYS A 528 -3.08 -38.62 17.02
CA LYS A 528 -2.58 -39.29 15.81
C LYS A 528 -1.21 -38.77 15.35
N VAL A 529 -0.46 -39.67 14.72
CA VAL A 529 0.83 -39.40 14.09
C VAL A 529 0.72 -38.29 13.05
N SER A 530 1.63 -37.33 13.09
CA SER A 530 1.70 -36.24 12.11
C SER A 530 2.80 -36.45 11.09
N MET A 531 2.57 -36.02 9.86
CA MET A 531 3.60 -36.02 8.81
C MET A 531 4.31 -34.66 8.77
N ALA A 532 5.64 -34.67 8.64
CA ALA A 532 6.45 -33.51 8.32
C ALA A 532 7.20 -33.70 7.00
N GLY A 533 7.35 -32.60 6.25
CA GLY A 533 8.02 -32.56 4.95
C GLY A 533 7.05 -32.32 3.79
N ASN A 534 7.63 -32.03 2.62
CA ASN A 534 6.92 -31.72 1.39
C ASN A 534 7.72 -32.23 0.17
N SER A 535 7.27 -31.91 -1.05
CA SER A 535 7.92 -32.35 -2.30
C SER A 535 9.33 -31.79 -2.51
N MET A 536 9.75 -30.81 -1.71
CA MET A 536 11.11 -30.24 -1.71
C MET A 536 11.99 -30.79 -0.60
N SER A 537 11.45 -31.66 0.27
CA SER A 537 12.19 -32.24 1.40
C SER A 537 13.03 -33.43 0.96
N GLU A 538 14.17 -33.64 1.62
CA GLU A 538 15.01 -34.83 1.37
C GLU A 538 14.37 -36.07 2.00
N ASN A 539 13.84 -35.90 3.21
CA ASN A 539 13.10 -36.91 3.93
C ASN A 539 11.71 -36.41 4.34
N LEU A 540 10.77 -37.36 4.40
CA LEU A 540 9.51 -37.20 5.09
C LEU A 540 9.61 -37.85 6.47
N TYR A 541 8.92 -37.27 7.43
CA TYR A 541 8.96 -37.72 8.82
C TYR A 541 7.56 -38.05 9.29
N LEU A 542 7.42 -39.17 9.98
CA LEU A 542 6.23 -39.43 10.81
C LEU A 542 6.61 -39.10 12.24
N ILE A 543 5.82 -38.27 12.92
CA ILE A 543 6.15 -37.71 14.22
C ILE A 543 4.99 -37.97 15.20
N GLU A 544 5.33 -38.53 16.35
CA GLU A 544 4.41 -38.80 17.45
C GLU A 544 4.92 -38.09 18.71
N PRO A 545 4.24 -37.03 19.19
CA PRO A 545 4.60 -36.38 20.44
C PRO A 545 4.41 -37.33 21.63
N ILE A 546 5.43 -37.44 22.48
CA ILE A 546 5.42 -38.30 23.68
C ILE A 546 5.17 -37.45 24.92
N GLU A 547 5.88 -36.33 25.04
CA GLU A 547 5.81 -35.43 26.18
C GLU A 547 5.87 -33.98 25.67
N ARG A 548 5.11 -33.11 26.34
CA ARG A 548 5.13 -31.67 26.11
C ARG A 548 5.35 -30.95 27.43
N GLN A 549 6.25 -29.99 27.41
CA GLN A 549 6.45 -29.04 28.47
C GLN A 549 5.92 -27.69 27.98
N GLU A 550 4.80 -27.26 28.56
CA GLU A 550 4.14 -26.00 28.22
C GLU A 550 5.02 -24.80 28.51
N SER A 551 4.77 -23.71 27.77
CA SER A 551 5.36 -22.42 28.06
C SER A 551 4.92 -21.97 29.46
N ARG A 552 5.89 -21.55 30.28
CA ARG A 552 5.61 -20.98 31.61
C ARG A 552 6.57 -19.84 31.91
N PRO A 553 6.17 -18.88 32.76
CA PRO A 553 7.12 -17.92 33.32
C PRO A 553 8.29 -18.65 34.00
N MET A 554 9.52 -18.20 33.75
CA MET A 554 10.70 -18.63 34.50
C MET A 554 10.63 -18.02 35.90
N THR A 555 11.21 -18.67 36.91
CA THR A 555 11.47 -18.00 38.19
C THR A 555 12.69 -17.09 38.07
N LEU A 556 12.85 -16.14 39.00
CA LEU A 556 14.06 -15.30 39.05
C LEU A 556 15.34 -16.13 39.18
N GLU A 557 15.28 -17.26 39.89
CA GLU A 557 16.43 -18.16 40.02
C GLU A 557 16.78 -18.81 38.66
N GLU A 558 15.78 -19.22 37.88
CA GLU A 558 15.96 -19.83 36.57
C GLU A 558 16.42 -18.81 35.50
N SER A 559 15.99 -17.54 35.59
CA SER A 559 16.30 -16.49 34.63
C SER A 559 17.44 -15.56 35.06
N ARG A 560 18.01 -15.76 36.25
CA ARG A 560 18.96 -14.83 36.90
C ARG A 560 20.07 -14.33 35.98
N GLU A 561 20.70 -15.22 35.23
CA GLU A 561 21.80 -14.85 34.33
C GLU A 561 21.32 -13.93 33.20
N LYS A 562 20.20 -14.27 32.55
CA LYS A 562 19.59 -13.47 31.47
C LYS A 562 19.14 -12.09 31.96
N VAL A 563 18.50 -12.06 33.13
CA VAL A 563 18.06 -10.80 33.77
C VAL A 563 19.28 -9.95 34.13
N THR A 564 20.32 -10.55 34.71
CA THR A 564 21.57 -9.85 35.03
C THR A 564 22.17 -9.22 33.78
N GLU A 565 22.23 -9.97 32.68
CA GLU A 565 22.76 -9.46 31.41
C GLU A 565 21.90 -8.32 30.83
N ALA A 566 20.58 -8.44 30.91
CA ALA A 566 19.64 -7.39 30.49
C ALA A 566 19.81 -6.10 31.32
N VAL A 567 19.94 -6.21 32.64
CA VAL A 567 20.22 -5.08 33.54
C VAL A 567 21.55 -4.42 33.17
N LYS A 568 22.60 -5.22 32.99
CA LYS A 568 23.92 -4.69 32.60
C LYS A 568 23.85 -3.96 31.26
N LEU A 569 23.16 -4.52 30.28
CA LEU A 569 22.99 -3.90 28.97
C LEU A 569 22.21 -2.58 29.05
N ALA A 570 21.11 -2.55 29.79
CA ALA A 570 20.32 -1.33 30.01
C ALA A 570 21.15 -0.24 30.71
N LYS A 571 21.92 -0.63 31.72
CA LYS A 571 22.82 0.26 32.46
C LYS A 571 23.97 0.76 31.60
N ALA A 572 24.59 -0.11 30.79
CA ALA A 572 25.63 0.28 29.84
C ALA A 572 25.11 1.29 28.81
N LYS A 573 23.91 1.07 28.26
CA LYS A 573 23.26 2.03 27.36
C LYS A 573 23.02 3.38 28.02
N ASN A 574 22.53 3.38 29.26
CA ASN A 574 22.31 4.62 30.01
C ASN A 574 23.63 5.33 30.35
N LEU A 575 24.68 4.59 30.71
CA LEU A 575 26.02 5.13 30.93
C LEU A 575 26.60 5.75 29.66
N ALA A 576 26.43 5.10 28.51
CA ALA A 576 26.85 5.61 27.21
C ALA A 576 26.15 6.93 26.87
N ARG A 577 24.83 7.00 27.09
CA ARG A 577 24.03 8.22 26.92
C ARG A 577 24.50 9.37 27.82
N ILE A 578 24.62 9.11 29.12
CA ILE A 578 25.08 10.12 30.10
C ILE A 578 26.50 10.59 29.77
N ALA A 579 27.36 9.69 29.33
CA ALA A 579 28.72 10.01 28.91
C ALA A 579 28.71 10.94 27.68
N ALA A 580 27.91 10.64 26.67
CA ALA A 580 27.76 11.48 25.48
C ALA A 580 27.21 12.87 25.84
N GLU A 581 26.18 12.96 26.68
CA GLU A 581 25.59 14.22 27.14
C GLU A 581 26.60 15.08 27.91
N ALA A 582 27.32 14.47 28.87
CA ALA A 582 28.33 15.16 29.65
C ALA A 582 29.48 15.68 28.78
N ASP A 583 29.92 14.87 27.82
CA ASP A 583 30.99 15.23 26.91
C ASP A 583 30.58 16.32 25.92
N ALA A 584 29.36 16.26 25.37
CA ALA A 584 28.80 17.32 24.53
C ALA A 584 28.75 18.66 25.29
N ALA A 585 28.30 18.65 26.55
CA ALA A 585 28.29 19.83 27.41
C ALA A 585 29.71 20.36 27.70
N ARG A 586 30.70 19.47 27.87
CA ARG A 586 32.11 19.85 28.05
C ARG A 586 32.70 20.48 26.79
N ILE A 587 32.40 19.92 25.61
CA ILE A 587 32.81 20.48 24.32
C ILE A 587 32.30 21.92 24.17
N GLN A 588 31.01 22.13 24.45
CA GLN A 588 30.40 23.46 24.36
C GLN A 588 30.96 24.45 25.40
N SER A 589 31.09 24.04 26.67
CA SER A 589 31.46 24.96 27.78
C SER A 589 32.95 25.25 27.91
N ALA A 590 33.81 24.28 27.55
CA ALA A 590 35.27 24.40 27.70
C ALA A 590 36.00 24.54 26.36
N SER A 591 35.27 24.59 25.23
CA SER A 591 35.84 24.67 23.87
C SER A 591 36.86 23.56 23.58
N LEU A 592 36.56 22.34 24.05
CA LEU A 592 37.32 21.13 23.73
C LEU A 592 36.94 20.61 22.34
N ASP A 593 37.88 19.96 21.64
CA ASP A 593 37.60 19.27 20.38
C ASP A 593 37.20 17.80 20.59
N LEU A 594 36.64 17.16 19.55
CA LEU A 594 36.23 15.76 19.62
C LEU A 594 37.43 14.85 19.92
N GLU A 595 38.59 15.15 19.36
CA GLU A 595 39.80 14.37 19.51
C GLU A 595 40.25 14.26 20.97
N THR A 596 40.19 15.37 21.72
CA THR A 596 40.54 15.41 23.13
C THR A 596 39.58 14.57 23.96
N VAL A 597 38.28 14.75 23.75
CA VAL A 597 37.24 14.01 24.47
C VAL A 597 37.30 12.51 24.17
N ALA A 598 37.44 12.14 22.90
CA ALA A 598 37.59 10.76 22.48
C ALA A 598 38.80 10.10 23.17
N LYS A 599 39.95 10.78 23.17
CA LYS A 599 41.18 10.28 23.81
C LYS A 599 41.04 10.10 25.32
N GLU A 600 40.40 11.04 26.01
CA GLU A 600 40.16 10.94 27.46
C GLU A 600 39.29 9.75 27.83
N ARG A 601 38.39 9.33 26.93
CA ARG A 601 37.51 8.16 27.11
C ARG A 601 38.02 6.87 26.49
N GLU A 602 39.22 6.88 25.90
CA GLU A 602 39.75 5.76 25.13
C GLU A 602 38.84 5.35 23.95
N LEU A 603 38.06 6.30 23.43
CA LEU A 603 37.23 6.18 22.23
C LEU A 603 37.96 6.73 21.00
N THR A 604 37.39 6.50 19.80
CA THR A 604 37.98 6.96 18.53
C THR A 604 37.03 7.89 17.78
N VAL A 605 37.60 8.91 17.14
CA VAL A 605 36.86 9.76 16.19
C VAL A 605 36.82 9.06 14.84
N GLN A 606 35.63 8.86 14.32
CA GLN A 606 35.36 8.22 13.03
C GLN A 606 34.85 9.24 12.01
N VAL A 607 34.89 8.90 10.72
CA VAL A 607 34.40 9.75 9.62
C VAL A 607 33.37 8.97 8.82
N SER A 608 32.21 9.57 8.56
CA SER A 608 31.18 8.95 7.73
C SER A 608 31.55 8.99 6.23
N ALA A 609 30.86 8.18 5.41
CA ALA A 609 30.72 8.47 3.99
C ALA A 609 29.89 9.76 3.77
N LEU A 610 29.83 10.26 2.53
CA LEU A 610 28.85 11.29 2.16
C LEU A 610 27.45 10.67 2.15
N PHE A 611 26.48 11.29 2.83
CA PHE A 611 25.09 10.83 2.87
C PHE A 611 24.11 11.97 2.58
N GLY A 612 22.98 11.61 1.98
CA GLY A 612 21.87 12.51 1.66
C GLY A 612 20.80 12.53 2.76
N ARG A 613 19.74 13.34 2.57
CA ARG A 613 18.60 13.42 3.51
C ARG A 613 17.73 12.16 3.53
N ASP A 614 17.71 11.40 2.44
CA ASP A 614 16.84 10.24 2.26
C ASP A 614 17.54 8.90 2.53
N GLU A 615 18.76 8.95 3.09
CA GLU A 615 19.57 7.77 3.33
C GLU A 615 18.94 6.84 4.38
N GLN A 616 18.64 5.60 4.02
CA GLN A 616 18.02 4.64 4.93
C GLN A 616 19.01 3.92 5.84
N PHE A 617 20.30 3.93 5.48
CA PHE A 617 21.36 3.29 6.26
C PHE A 617 22.65 4.10 6.13
N ILE A 618 23.26 4.46 7.25
CA ILE A 618 24.58 5.09 7.24
C ILE A 618 25.53 4.22 8.05
N ALA A 619 26.62 3.78 7.42
CA ALA A 619 27.66 3.01 8.09
C ALA A 619 28.16 3.74 9.34
N GLY A 620 28.15 3.05 10.47
CA GLY A 620 28.50 3.60 11.79
C GLY A 620 27.31 4.09 12.62
N PHE A 621 26.22 4.52 11.99
CA PHE A 621 25.00 4.97 12.69
C PHE A 621 23.86 3.93 12.61
N GLY A 622 23.93 3.00 11.65
CA GLY A 622 22.96 1.93 11.47
C GLY A 622 21.75 2.34 10.63
N PRO A 623 20.64 1.58 10.70
CA PRO A 623 19.46 1.84 9.90
C PRO A 623 18.65 3.01 10.46
N ARG A 624 18.14 3.86 9.55
CA ARG A 624 17.28 5.03 9.81
C ARG A 624 17.79 5.96 10.93
N PRO A 625 19.01 6.51 10.81
CA PRO A 625 19.59 7.39 11.84
C PRO A 625 19.06 8.83 11.71
N THR A 626 17.74 9.03 11.87
CA THR A 626 17.05 10.30 11.58
C THR A 626 17.61 11.49 12.36
N ALA A 627 18.00 11.30 13.63
CA ALA A 627 18.61 12.36 14.44
C ALA A 627 19.95 12.83 13.84
N ILE A 628 20.79 11.90 13.40
CA ILE A 628 22.07 12.20 12.75
C ILE A 628 21.85 12.98 11.46
N ILE A 629 20.91 12.52 10.62
CA ILE A 629 20.59 13.17 9.34
C ILE A 629 20.09 14.60 9.60
N ASN A 630 19.06 14.77 10.43
CA ASN A 630 18.49 16.09 10.67
C ASN A 630 19.53 17.07 11.22
N THR A 631 20.35 16.65 12.18
CA THR A 631 21.37 17.52 12.77
C THR A 631 22.52 17.80 11.80
N ALA A 632 23.03 16.80 11.07
CA ALA A 632 24.14 17.00 10.12
C ALA A 632 23.81 18.03 9.03
N PHE A 633 22.53 18.13 8.65
CA PHE A 633 22.06 19.09 7.64
C PHE A 633 21.72 20.48 8.20
N THR A 634 21.75 20.67 9.51
CA THR A 634 21.57 21.98 10.16
C THR A 634 22.88 22.60 10.66
N LEU A 635 23.92 21.79 10.89
CA LEU A 635 25.21 22.26 11.39
C LEU A 635 25.99 23.07 10.35
N GLU A 636 26.66 24.13 10.81
CA GLU A 636 27.67 24.86 10.03
C GLU A 636 29.01 24.09 9.96
N GLN A 637 29.87 24.42 8.99
CA GLN A 637 31.15 23.75 8.80
C GLN A 637 32.04 23.82 10.06
N GLY A 638 32.41 22.66 10.60
CA GLY A 638 33.19 22.54 11.83
C GLY A 638 32.38 22.62 13.14
N GLU A 639 31.09 22.93 13.08
CA GLU A 639 30.20 22.95 14.24
C GLU A 639 30.00 21.53 14.78
N ILE A 640 29.88 21.42 16.11
CA ILE A 640 29.75 20.17 16.85
C ILE A 640 28.35 20.12 17.46
N SER A 641 27.65 18.99 17.30
CA SER A 641 26.30 18.78 17.83
C SER A 641 26.27 18.60 19.35
N GLU A 642 25.05 18.64 19.89
CA GLU A 642 24.74 17.99 21.17
C GLU A 642 24.84 16.45 21.04
N ALA A 643 24.59 15.74 22.15
CA ALA A 643 24.49 14.29 22.11
C ALA A 643 23.22 13.86 21.35
N LEU A 644 23.38 13.01 20.34
CA LEU A 644 22.34 12.52 19.47
C LEU A 644 22.09 11.04 19.75
N GLU A 645 20.85 10.68 20.03
CA GLU A 645 20.47 9.28 20.23
C GLU A 645 19.98 8.62 18.95
N THR A 646 20.38 7.37 18.78
CA THR A 646 19.90 6.48 17.73
C THR A 646 19.63 5.10 18.31
N SER A 647 19.03 4.21 17.51
CA SER A 647 18.88 2.80 17.85
C SER A 647 20.20 2.07 18.07
N SER A 648 21.30 2.59 17.51
CA SER A 648 22.64 1.99 17.54
C SER A 648 23.55 2.57 18.63
N GLY A 649 23.06 3.51 19.45
CA GLY A 649 23.84 4.19 20.50
C GLY A 649 23.70 5.72 20.48
N SER A 650 24.52 6.39 21.29
CA SER A 650 24.58 7.85 21.36
C SER A 650 25.81 8.38 20.62
N TYR A 651 25.68 9.54 19.99
CA TYR A 651 26.69 10.08 19.09
C TYR A 651 26.89 11.58 19.32
N ILE A 652 28.12 12.05 19.18
CA ILE A 652 28.42 13.48 19.02
C ILE A 652 29.02 13.63 17.63
N ILE A 653 28.46 14.50 16.80
CA ILE A 653 28.89 14.68 15.42
C ILE A 653 29.47 16.08 15.20
N ARG A 654 30.46 16.19 14.32
CA ARG A 654 31.02 17.45 13.82
C ARG A 654 30.87 17.51 12.31
N MET A 655 30.38 18.63 11.82
CA MET A 655 30.27 18.83 10.39
C MET A 655 31.65 18.89 9.73
N PHE A 656 31.98 17.92 8.88
CA PHE A 656 33.33 17.73 8.35
C PHE A 656 33.48 18.15 6.89
N ALA A 657 32.53 17.81 6.01
CA ALA A 657 32.51 18.29 4.63
C ALA A 657 31.09 18.26 4.06
N GLN A 658 30.75 19.24 3.23
CA GLN A 658 29.48 19.29 2.50
C GLN A 658 29.72 19.31 0.99
N GLU A 659 28.78 18.70 0.29
CA GLU A 659 28.63 18.83 -1.15
C GLU A 659 27.27 19.51 -1.37
N PRO A 660 27.24 20.82 -1.74
CA PRO A 660 25.99 21.56 -1.85
C PRO A 660 25.16 21.06 -3.03
N ALA A 661 23.84 21.21 -2.91
CA ALA A 661 22.93 20.93 -4.01
C ALA A 661 23.30 21.83 -5.20
N HIS A 662 23.43 21.22 -6.37
CA HIS A 662 23.72 21.93 -7.58
C HIS A 662 23.08 21.22 -8.76
N LEU A 663 22.73 22.03 -9.77
CA LEU A 663 22.40 21.49 -11.07
C LEU A 663 23.69 20.95 -11.67
N PRO A 664 23.77 19.65 -12.01
CA PRO A 664 24.98 19.10 -12.60
C PRO A 664 25.23 19.75 -13.96
N GLU A 665 26.46 19.61 -14.47
CA GLU A 665 26.73 19.69 -15.90
C GLU A 665 26.41 18.35 -16.57
N LEU A 666 26.09 18.37 -17.87
CA LEU A 666 25.73 17.13 -18.59
C LEU A 666 26.80 16.04 -18.43
N VAL A 667 28.08 16.42 -18.38
CA VAL A 667 29.19 15.48 -18.23
C VAL A 667 29.11 14.67 -16.94
N GLU A 668 28.54 15.24 -15.87
CA GLU A 668 28.44 14.61 -14.55
C GLU A 668 27.33 13.56 -14.49
N VAL A 669 26.23 13.80 -15.22
CA VAL A 669 25.03 12.94 -15.22
C VAL A 669 24.74 12.29 -16.56
N ARG A 670 25.68 12.35 -17.52
CA ARG A 670 25.49 11.91 -18.91
C ARG A 670 24.85 10.53 -19.02
N ALA A 671 25.33 9.56 -18.25
CA ALA A 671 24.81 8.19 -18.28
C ALA A 671 23.36 8.11 -17.80
N GLN A 672 23.00 8.87 -16.76
CA GLN A 672 21.64 8.94 -16.23
C GLN A 672 20.69 9.62 -17.22
N VAL A 673 21.15 10.72 -17.83
CA VAL A 673 20.41 11.46 -18.86
C VAL A 673 20.20 10.59 -20.09
N GLU A 674 21.23 9.88 -20.56
CA GLU A 674 21.11 8.98 -21.70
C GLU A 674 20.13 7.83 -21.42
N ALA A 675 20.21 7.21 -20.23
CA ALA A 675 19.27 6.16 -19.83
C ALA A 675 17.82 6.68 -19.78
N ALA A 676 17.59 7.84 -19.15
CA ALA A 676 16.27 8.46 -19.06
C ALA A 676 15.73 8.88 -20.43
N TYR A 677 16.60 9.42 -21.30
CA TYR A 677 16.26 9.72 -22.70
C TYR A 677 15.86 8.45 -23.46
N ARG A 678 16.69 7.40 -23.39
CA ARG A 678 16.41 6.11 -24.04
C ARG A 678 15.07 5.54 -23.57
N GLN A 679 14.79 5.62 -22.27
CA GLN A 679 13.52 5.15 -21.73
C GLN A 679 12.33 5.95 -22.27
N GLU A 680 12.38 7.29 -22.25
CA GLU A 680 11.31 8.13 -22.79
C GLU A 680 11.09 7.87 -24.30
N GLN A 681 12.17 7.75 -25.07
CA GLN A 681 12.06 7.48 -26.50
C GLN A 681 11.57 6.07 -26.80
N ALA A 682 11.97 5.07 -26.00
CA ALA A 682 11.51 3.70 -26.17
C ALA A 682 10.01 3.57 -25.83
N GLN A 683 9.50 4.33 -24.86
CA GLN A 683 8.07 4.45 -24.60
C GLN A 683 7.34 5.08 -25.79
N ASN A 684 7.85 6.18 -26.35
CA ASN A 684 7.28 6.81 -27.54
C ASN A 684 7.30 5.86 -28.75
N LEU A 685 8.37 5.08 -28.91
CA LEU A 685 8.51 4.11 -29.98
C LEU A 685 7.54 2.94 -29.82
N ALA A 686 7.44 2.36 -28.62
CA ALA A 686 6.45 1.30 -28.32
C ALA A 686 5.02 1.75 -28.64
N LYS A 687 4.66 2.98 -28.27
CA LYS A 687 3.37 3.57 -28.62
C LYS A 687 3.20 3.71 -30.14
N SER A 688 4.21 4.25 -30.82
CA SER A 688 4.21 4.44 -32.28
C SER A 688 4.10 3.10 -33.02
N GLU A 689 4.76 2.05 -32.54
CA GLU A 689 4.69 0.70 -33.11
C GLU A 689 3.31 0.07 -32.87
N ALA A 690 2.71 0.26 -31.68
CA ALA A 690 1.34 -0.16 -31.42
C ALA A 690 0.33 0.53 -32.38
N ILE A 691 0.46 1.83 -32.59
CA ILE A 691 -0.34 2.60 -33.57
C ILE A 691 -0.15 2.04 -34.98
N THR A 692 1.12 1.86 -35.39
CA THR A 692 1.47 1.37 -36.73
C THR A 692 0.92 -0.04 -36.96
N PHE A 693 1.00 -0.88 -35.93
CA PHE A 693 0.45 -2.22 -35.93
C PHE A 693 -1.07 -2.20 -36.11
N GLY A 694 -1.79 -1.43 -35.28
CA GLY A 694 -3.26 -1.28 -35.37
C GLY A 694 -3.71 -0.79 -36.75
N ASN A 695 -3.08 0.28 -37.26
CA ASN A 695 -3.36 0.81 -38.61
C ASN A 695 -3.12 -0.24 -39.69
N ARG A 696 -2.02 -1.01 -39.59
CA ARG A 696 -1.72 -2.07 -40.54
C ARG A 696 -2.75 -3.21 -40.52
N LEU A 697 -3.28 -3.56 -39.35
CA LEU A 697 -4.36 -4.55 -39.25
C LEU A 697 -5.62 -4.04 -39.96
N PHE A 698 -6.00 -2.79 -39.67
CA PHE A 698 -7.16 -2.14 -40.25
C PHE A 698 -7.06 -1.99 -41.77
N ASP A 699 -5.95 -1.42 -42.28
CA ASP A 699 -5.74 -1.14 -43.71
C ASP A 699 -5.71 -2.41 -44.57
N ASN A 700 -5.21 -3.52 -44.00
CA ASN A 700 -5.07 -4.79 -44.72
C ASN A 700 -6.17 -5.81 -44.38
N GLN A 701 -7.15 -5.44 -43.54
CA GLN A 701 -8.23 -6.32 -43.08
C GLN A 701 -7.71 -7.68 -42.55
N MET A 702 -6.61 -7.64 -41.79
CA MET A 702 -5.99 -8.83 -41.20
C MET A 702 -6.45 -9.00 -39.75
N SER A 703 -6.58 -10.25 -39.29
CA SER A 703 -6.74 -10.50 -37.85
C SER A 703 -5.47 -10.13 -37.10
N LEU A 704 -5.61 -9.81 -35.82
CA LEU A 704 -4.53 -9.41 -34.93
C LEU A 704 -3.45 -10.48 -34.88
N LEU A 705 -3.82 -11.74 -34.67
CA LEU A 705 -2.86 -12.86 -34.60
C LEU A 705 -2.13 -13.08 -35.94
N GLN A 706 -2.80 -12.82 -37.07
CA GLN A 706 -2.15 -12.88 -38.38
C GLN A 706 -1.14 -11.74 -38.55
N GLY A 707 -1.48 -10.52 -38.12
CA GLY A 707 -0.55 -9.39 -38.17
C GLY A 707 0.61 -9.51 -37.18
N ALA A 708 0.39 -10.13 -36.01
CA ALA A 708 1.43 -10.38 -35.02
C ALA A 708 2.42 -11.48 -35.46
N SER A 709 2.01 -12.35 -36.39
CA SER A 709 2.86 -13.44 -36.88
C SER A 709 4.16 -12.93 -37.48
N GLY A 710 5.29 -13.34 -36.90
CA GLY A 710 6.63 -12.94 -37.33
C GLY A 710 7.14 -11.61 -36.77
N LEU A 711 6.37 -10.98 -35.87
CA LEU A 711 6.85 -9.86 -35.04
C LEU A 711 7.30 -10.38 -33.68
N GLU A 712 8.35 -9.78 -33.12
CA GLU A 712 8.82 -10.05 -31.75
C GLU A 712 7.98 -9.26 -30.73
N ILE A 713 6.67 -9.52 -30.70
CA ILE A 713 5.72 -8.89 -29.76
C ILE A 713 4.90 -9.94 -29.02
N GLU A 714 4.61 -9.69 -27.74
CA GLU A 714 3.78 -10.57 -26.93
C GLU A 714 2.33 -10.50 -27.44
N SER A 715 1.77 -11.63 -27.89
CA SER A 715 0.40 -11.69 -28.42
C SER A 715 -0.24 -13.04 -28.15
N GLY A 716 -1.57 -13.06 -28.06
CA GLY A 716 -2.33 -14.27 -27.78
C GLY A 716 -3.84 -14.05 -27.80
N SER A 717 -4.60 -15.08 -27.40
CA SER A 717 -6.05 -15.00 -27.20
C SER A 717 -6.43 -15.37 -25.79
N THR A 718 -7.50 -14.77 -25.29
CA THR A 718 -8.07 -15.09 -23.98
C THR A 718 -9.08 -16.23 -24.09
N GLU A 719 -9.46 -16.80 -22.95
CA GLU A 719 -10.75 -17.50 -22.79
C GLU A 719 -11.89 -16.48 -22.65
N PHE A 720 -13.14 -16.96 -22.53
CA PHE A 720 -14.29 -16.09 -22.26
C PHE A 720 -14.23 -15.45 -20.87
N PHE A 721 -14.45 -14.15 -20.79
CA PHE A 721 -14.52 -13.39 -19.54
C PHE A 721 -15.66 -12.36 -19.57
N SER A 722 -16.22 -12.01 -18.41
CA SER A 722 -17.17 -10.89 -18.27
C SER A 722 -16.46 -9.58 -17.89
N GLU A 723 -17.15 -8.45 -17.96
CA GLU A 723 -16.55 -7.12 -17.76
C GLU A 723 -15.89 -6.93 -16.38
N SER A 724 -16.39 -7.63 -15.36
CA SER A 724 -15.89 -7.57 -13.98
C SER A 724 -14.90 -8.69 -13.63
N ASP A 725 -14.70 -9.66 -14.52
CA ASP A 725 -13.83 -10.80 -14.28
C ASP A 725 -12.34 -10.44 -14.40
N MET A 726 -11.50 -11.29 -13.82
CA MET A 726 -10.10 -11.38 -14.22
C MET A 726 -10.03 -11.94 -15.63
N ILE A 727 -9.16 -11.37 -16.47
CA ILE A 727 -8.94 -11.86 -17.82
C ILE A 727 -8.03 -13.08 -17.74
N PRO A 728 -8.46 -14.27 -18.19
CA PRO A 728 -7.61 -15.46 -18.21
C PRO A 728 -6.31 -15.19 -19.00
N GLY A 729 -5.16 -15.43 -18.36
CA GLY A 729 -3.83 -15.17 -18.94
C GLY A 729 -3.29 -13.75 -18.76
N LEU A 730 -4.13 -12.74 -18.58
CA LEU A 730 -3.71 -11.33 -18.42
C LEU A 730 -3.95 -10.75 -17.02
N GLY A 731 -4.72 -11.45 -16.18
CA GLY A 731 -5.11 -11.00 -14.84
C GLY A 731 -6.14 -9.88 -14.87
N TYR A 732 -6.26 -9.14 -13.76
CA TYR A 732 -7.19 -8.00 -13.69
C TYR A 732 -6.55 -6.74 -14.29
N LYS A 733 -6.98 -6.39 -15.52
CA LYS A 733 -6.51 -5.20 -16.26
C LYS A 733 -7.73 -4.38 -16.66
N ARG A 734 -8.07 -3.38 -15.83
CA ARG A 734 -9.31 -2.60 -15.98
C ARG A 734 -9.43 -1.95 -17.36
N GLU A 735 -8.32 -1.40 -17.86
CA GLU A 735 -8.23 -0.75 -19.16
C GLU A 735 -8.54 -1.75 -20.29
N ILE A 736 -8.03 -2.99 -20.21
CA ILE A 736 -8.35 -4.03 -21.20
C ILE A 736 -9.84 -4.41 -21.14
N ASN A 737 -10.42 -4.59 -19.94
CA ASN A 737 -11.87 -4.87 -19.82
C ASN A 737 -12.70 -3.75 -20.48
N GLN A 738 -12.40 -2.49 -20.17
CA GLN A 738 -13.14 -1.35 -20.74
C GLN A 738 -13.05 -1.28 -22.27
N HIS A 739 -11.86 -1.52 -22.84
CA HIS A 739 -11.70 -1.53 -24.29
C HIS A 739 -12.35 -2.76 -24.93
N ALA A 740 -12.21 -3.94 -24.31
CA ALA A 740 -12.78 -5.18 -24.82
C ALA A 740 -14.30 -5.11 -24.88
N PHE A 741 -14.96 -4.50 -23.89
CA PHE A 741 -16.42 -4.39 -23.78
C PHE A 741 -17.02 -3.22 -24.61
N ARG A 742 -16.19 -2.38 -25.24
CA ARG A 742 -16.63 -1.35 -26.19
C ARG A 742 -16.72 -1.83 -27.65
N LEU A 743 -16.04 -2.91 -28.01
CA LEU A 743 -16.04 -3.44 -29.38
C LEU A 743 -17.39 -4.10 -29.70
N GLU A 744 -18.02 -3.87 -30.85
CA GLU A 744 -19.41 -4.32 -31.04
C GLU A 744 -19.52 -5.66 -31.78
N LYS A 745 -18.51 -6.02 -32.59
CA LYS A 745 -18.59 -7.16 -33.50
C LYS A 745 -17.28 -7.98 -33.51
N PRO A 746 -17.37 -9.32 -33.64
CA PRO A 746 -16.21 -10.14 -33.93
C PRO A 746 -15.42 -9.62 -35.14
N GLY A 747 -14.11 -9.44 -34.98
CA GLY A 747 -13.20 -8.81 -35.92
C GLY A 747 -13.00 -7.31 -35.71
N ASP A 748 -13.75 -6.66 -34.81
CA ASP A 748 -13.49 -5.27 -34.43
C ASP A 748 -12.15 -5.19 -33.68
N ILE A 749 -11.34 -4.18 -34.03
CA ILE A 749 -10.01 -3.95 -33.47
C ILE A 749 -10.04 -2.61 -32.74
N SER A 750 -9.43 -2.55 -31.56
CA SER A 750 -9.29 -1.31 -30.80
C SER A 750 -8.21 -0.40 -31.40
N ASP A 751 -8.30 0.90 -31.13
CA ASP A 751 -7.13 1.78 -31.16
C ASP A 751 -6.08 1.32 -30.13
N GLU A 752 -4.87 1.86 -30.20
CA GLU A 752 -3.88 1.60 -29.15
C GLU A 752 -4.33 2.23 -27.83
N PHE A 753 -4.09 1.54 -26.71
CA PHE A 753 -4.35 2.12 -25.40
C PHE A 753 -3.28 1.71 -24.39
N GLU A 754 -3.13 2.56 -23.37
CA GLU A 754 -2.15 2.39 -22.32
C GLU A 754 -2.71 1.53 -21.19
N VAL A 755 -1.92 0.56 -20.71
CA VAL A 755 -2.24 -0.23 -19.53
C VAL A 755 -1.18 0.04 -18.47
N THR A 756 -1.61 0.33 -17.25
CA THR A 756 -0.72 0.54 -16.10
C THR A 756 -0.92 -0.55 -15.06
N THR A 757 0.16 -0.92 -14.38
CA THR A 757 0.10 -1.81 -13.21
C THR A 757 0.17 -0.97 -11.95
N THR A 758 -0.72 -1.27 -11.00
CA THR A 758 -0.61 -0.78 -9.63
C THR A 758 0.07 -1.84 -8.79
N ASN A 759 1.39 -1.68 -8.58
CA ASN A 759 2.11 -2.50 -7.63
C ASN A 759 1.65 -2.16 -6.21
N ARG A 760 0.70 -2.92 -5.66
CA ARG A 760 0.38 -2.92 -4.23
C ARG A 760 1.48 -3.67 -3.48
N SER A 761 2.65 -3.04 -3.32
CA SER A 761 3.61 -3.50 -2.32
C SER A 761 3.20 -2.96 -0.95
N PRO A 762 3.00 -3.81 0.08
CA PRO A 762 2.47 -3.39 1.39
C PRO A 762 3.34 -2.38 2.15
N ASN A 763 4.54 -2.04 1.67
CA ASN A 763 5.52 -1.19 2.37
C ASN A 763 5.90 0.13 1.68
N MET A 764 5.23 0.55 0.59
CA MET A 764 5.55 1.81 -0.09
C MET A 764 4.32 2.75 -0.06
N GLN A 765 4.46 3.90 0.63
CA GLN A 765 3.43 4.94 0.76
C GLN A 765 3.20 5.76 -0.53
N GLN A 766 3.92 5.47 -1.62
CA GLN A 766 3.65 6.05 -2.93
C GLN A 766 3.23 4.94 -3.90
N GLN A 767 1.97 5.01 -4.35
CA GLN A 767 1.50 4.26 -5.52
C GLN A 767 2.16 4.86 -6.76
N GLN A 768 3.28 4.29 -7.21
CA GLN A 768 3.78 4.56 -8.56
C GLN A 768 3.02 3.65 -9.51
N GLN A 769 2.23 4.25 -10.40
CA GLN A 769 1.66 3.57 -11.55
C GLN A 769 2.82 3.27 -12.49
N GLN A 770 3.12 1.99 -12.70
CA GLN A 770 4.16 1.56 -13.65
C GLN A 770 3.47 1.22 -14.96
N LEU A 771 3.95 1.77 -16.07
CA LEU A 771 3.47 1.43 -17.40
C LEU A 771 3.72 -0.08 -17.66
N ASP A 772 2.64 -0.82 -17.90
CA ASP A 772 2.68 -2.25 -18.24
C ASP A 772 2.98 -2.45 -19.73
N GLY A 773 2.42 -1.58 -20.57
CA GLY A 773 2.63 -1.56 -22.02
C GLY A 773 1.49 -0.88 -22.75
N TYR A 774 1.66 -0.76 -24.07
CA TYR A 774 0.58 -0.38 -24.98
C TYR A 774 -0.07 -1.62 -25.57
N TYR A 775 -1.39 -1.62 -25.67
CA TYR A 775 -2.16 -2.77 -26.13
C TYR A 775 -2.99 -2.40 -27.36
N VAL A 776 -3.11 -3.37 -28.25
CA VAL A 776 -4.13 -3.42 -29.31
C VAL A 776 -4.87 -4.74 -29.10
N ILE A 777 -6.20 -4.71 -29.16
CA ILE A 777 -7.03 -5.90 -28.99
C ILE A 777 -8.00 -6.08 -30.15
N GLU A 778 -8.36 -7.33 -30.43
CA GLU A 778 -9.37 -7.70 -31.42
C GLU A 778 -10.46 -8.52 -30.71
N LEU A 779 -11.73 -8.18 -30.94
CA LEU A 779 -12.83 -8.99 -30.45
C LEU A 779 -12.96 -10.26 -31.29
N LEU A 780 -12.79 -11.43 -30.69
CA LEU A 780 -12.92 -12.72 -31.39
C LEU A 780 -14.35 -13.24 -31.34
N GLU A 781 -15.02 -13.08 -30.20
CA GLU A 781 -16.32 -13.68 -29.97
C GLU A 781 -17.10 -12.96 -28.86
N ILE A 782 -18.40 -12.79 -29.08
CA ILE A 782 -19.36 -12.33 -28.07
C ILE A 782 -20.30 -13.49 -27.76
N LYS A 783 -20.39 -13.84 -26.49
CA LYS A 783 -21.47 -14.66 -25.95
C LYS A 783 -22.44 -13.72 -25.25
N GLU A 784 -23.56 -13.45 -25.92
CA GLU A 784 -24.61 -12.54 -25.44
C GLU A 784 -25.09 -12.91 -24.04
N ALA A 785 -25.48 -11.89 -23.27
CA ALA A 785 -26.17 -12.13 -22.01
C ALA A 785 -27.50 -12.83 -22.31
N TYR A 786 -27.78 -13.91 -21.60
CA TYR A 786 -29.04 -14.61 -21.73
C TYR A 786 -29.54 -15.06 -20.36
N MET A 787 -30.85 -15.22 -20.30
CA MET A 787 -31.51 -15.81 -19.15
C MET A 787 -31.58 -17.31 -19.42
N PRO A 788 -30.87 -18.17 -18.67
CA PRO A 788 -31.03 -19.62 -18.81
C PRO A 788 -32.49 -20.01 -18.55
N ASP A 789 -32.91 -21.17 -19.06
CA ASP A 789 -34.15 -21.79 -18.59
C ASP A 789 -33.90 -22.64 -17.34
N LEU A 790 -34.98 -23.15 -16.72
CA LEU A 790 -34.86 -23.96 -15.52
C LEU A 790 -34.04 -25.23 -15.75
N GLU A 791 -34.07 -25.84 -16.94
CA GLU A 791 -33.30 -27.06 -17.19
C GLU A 791 -31.80 -26.76 -17.26
N GLU A 792 -31.43 -25.63 -17.85
CA GLU A 792 -30.04 -25.18 -17.95
C GLU A 792 -29.46 -24.74 -16.59
N ALA A 793 -30.26 -24.08 -15.76
CA ALA A 793 -29.87 -23.66 -14.40
C ALA A 793 -30.25 -24.69 -13.31
N ARG A 794 -30.73 -25.89 -13.68
CA ARG A 794 -31.40 -26.81 -12.75
C ARG A 794 -30.54 -27.17 -11.54
N GLU A 795 -29.26 -27.44 -11.77
CA GLU A 795 -28.34 -27.87 -10.70
C GLU A 795 -28.14 -26.77 -9.65
N ASP A 796 -27.85 -25.55 -10.10
CA ASP A 796 -27.67 -24.37 -9.24
C ASP A 796 -28.97 -24.01 -8.51
N VAL A 797 -30.09 -23.99 -9.23
CA VAL A 797 -31.43 -23.71 -8.70
C VAL A 797 -31.85 -24.76 -7.67
N GLU A 798 -31.61 -26.05 -7.94
CA GLU A 798 -31.96 -27.13 -7.02
C GLU A 798 -31.14 -27.05 -5.73
N GLN A 799 -29.85 -26.73 -5.83
CA GLN A 799 -28.98 -26.54 -4.68
C GLN A 799 -29.46 -25.36 -3.82
N ASP A 800 -29.71 -24.20 -4.43
CA ASP A 800 -30.18 -23.00 -3.72
C ASP A 800 -31.58 -23.20 -3.13
N TYR A 801 -32.48 -23.87 -3.85
CA TYR A 801 -33.83 -24.13 -3.38
C TYR A 801 -33.86 -25.12 -2.22
N LYS A 802 -33.05 -26.19 -2.25
CA LYS A 802 -32.90 -27.08 -1.10
C LYS A 802 -32.37 -26.34 0.12
N LEU A 803 -31.39 -25.45 -0.08
CA LEU A 803 -30.89 -24.61 1.01
C LEU A 803 -31.98 -23.70 1.57
N HIS A 804 -32.81 -23.09 0.71
CA HIS A 804 -33.95 -22.27 1.10
C HIS A 804 -34.99 -23.07 1.92
N LEU A 805 -35.36 -24.28 1.48
CA LEU A 805 -36.29 -25.14 2.22
C LEU A 805 -35.72 -25.58 3.58
N ALA A 806 -34.42 -25.89 3.61
CA ALA A 806 -33.71 -26.28 4.81
C ALA A 806 -33.63 -25.17 5.88
N GLU A 807 -33.80 -23.89 5.50
CA GLU A 807 -33.87 -22.78 6.45
C GLU A 807 -35.00 -22.94 7.47
N ALA A 808 -36.15 -23.48 7.06
CA ALA A 808 -37.29 -23.68 7.95
C ALA A 808 -37.03 -24.79 8.98
N ILE A 809 -36.34 -25.86 8.56
CA ILE A 809 -35.95 -26.97 9.45
C ILE A 809 -34.92 -26.48 10.47
N ALA A 810 -33.90 -25.74 10.01
CA ALA A 810 -32.89 -25.16 10.91
C ALA A 810 -33.51 -24.24 11.98
N LYS A 811 -34.51 -23.43 11.61
CA LYS A 811 -35.27 -22.61 12.58
C LYS A 811 -36.06 -23.46 13.57
N GLN A 812 -36.79 -24.46 13.08
CA GLN A 812 -37.62 -25.32 13.92
C GLN A 812 -36.79 -26.12 14.93
N GLU A 813 -35.64 -26.67 14.51
CA GLU A 813 -34.72 -27.38 15.41
C GLU A 813 -34.06 -26.44 16.43
N GLY A 814 -33.73 -25.22 16.00
CA GLY A 814 -33.31 -24.15 16.91
C GLY A 814 -34.37 -23.82 17.96
N GLU A 815 -35.65 -23.71 17.58
CA GLU A 815 -36.76 -23.39 18.49
C GLU A 815 -36.96 -24.50 19.52
N LYS A 816 -37.01 -25.76 19.08
CA LYS A 816 -37.11 -26.93 19.97
C LYS A 816 -35.95 -26.96 20.98
N THR A 817 -34.73 -26.69 20.52
CA THR A 817 -33.54 -26.69 21.38
C THR A 817 -33.58 -25.55 22.39
N LEU A 818 -34.01 -24.35 21.97
CA LEU A 818 -34.17 -23.20 22.86
C LEU A 818 -35.24 -23.48 23.94
N GLU A 819 -36.40 -24.03 23.57
CA GLU A 819 -37.47 -24.39 24.50
C GLU A 819 -37.01 -25.40 25.55
N ALA A 820 -36.22 -26.40 25.13
CA ALA A 820 -35.65 -27.39 26.02
C ALA A 820 -34.63 -26.78 27.00
N ILE A 821 -33.74 -25.91 26.52
CA ILE A 821 -32.80 -25.17 27.37
C ILE A 821 -33.57 -24.34 28.41
N GLN A 822 -34.62 -23.63 27.99
CA GLN A 822 -35.46 -22.81 28.89
C GLN A 822 -36.21 -23.66 29.92
N ALA A 823 -36.72 -24.83 29.54
CA ALA A 823 -37.38 -25.77 30.45
C ALA A 823 -36.41 -26.37 31.49
N MET A 824 -35.15 -26.62 31.11
CA MET A 824 -34.09 -27.07 32.04
C MET A 824 -33.74 -25.98 33.05
N ILE A 825 -33.61 -24.73 32.61
CA ILE A 825 -33.39 -23.57 33.50
C ILE A 825 -34.57 -23.43 34.48
N ALA A 826 -35.80 -23.67 34.05
CA ALA A 826 -36.99 -23.55 34.88
C ALA A 826 -37.20 -24.68 35.92
N SER A 827 -36.51 -25.83 35.79
CA SER A 827 -36.81 -27.07 36.54
C SER A 827 -35.82 -27.48 37.65
N SER A 828 -34.76 -26.70 37.97
CA SER A 828 -33.81 -27.04 39.06
C SER A 828 -33.29 -25.86 39.91
N GLU A 829 -33.19 -26.07 41.25
CA GLU A 829 -32.51 -25.26 42.29
C GLU A 829 -30.96 -25.37 42.22
N PRO A 830 -30.21 -24.47 42.89
CA PRO A 830 -29.49 -23.33 42.31
C PRO A 830 -28.19 -23.72 41.58
N PHE A 831 -28.03 -23.28 40.32
CA PHE A 831 -26.69 -22.94 39.85
C PHE A 831 -26.29 -21.60 40.51
N SER A 832 -25.04 -21.45 40.94
CA SER A 832 -24.51 -20.25 41.64
C SER A 832 -24.64 -18.99 40.78
N ALA A 833 -24.31 -17.80 41.31
CA ALA A 833 -24.39 -16.47 40.64
C ALA A 833 -23.64 -16.32 39.28
N THR A 834 -23.14 -17.43 38.73
CA THR A 834 -22.56 -17.68 37.41
C THR A 834 -23.21 -18.93 36.77
N GLN A 835 -24.54 -18.95 36.60
CA GLN A 835 -25.24 -20.10 36.00
C GLN A 835 -24.95 -20.17 34.48
N THR A 836 -24.06 -21.06 34.05
CA THR A 836 -23.84 -21.34 32.61
C THR A 836 -24.47 -22.67 32.22
N VAL A 837 -25.17 -22.72 31.08
CA VAL A 837 -25.72 -23.97 30.54
C VAL A 837 -24.64 -24.61 29.70
N ASP A 838 -24.35 -25.88 29.94
CA ASP A 838 -23.35 -26.60 29.15
C ASP A 838 -23.92 -26.90 27.75
N PHE A 839 -23.63 -26.01 26.79
CA PHE A 839 -24.11 -26.13 25.41
C PHE A 839 -23.56 -27.38 24.71
N SER A 840 -22.42 -27.93 25.15
CA SER A 840 -21.85 -29.14 24.55
C SER A 840 -22.75 -30.38 24.70
N LYS A 841 -23.69 -30.37 25.66
CA LYS A 841 -24.69 -31.44 25.85
C LYS A 841 -25.79 -31.45 24.78
N PHE A 842 -25.88 -30.38 24.00
CA PHE A 842 -26.82 -30.24 22.90
C PHE A 842 -26.14 -30.43 21.55
N GLU A 843 -24.84 -30.75 21.53
CA GLU A 843 -24.11 -31.11 20.31
C GLU A 843 -24.55 -32.49 19.80
N ASP A 844 -24.79 -32.59 18.50
CA ASP A 844 -25.05 -33.87 17.84
C ASP A 844 -23.73 -34.62 17.60
N LYS A 845 -23.54 -35.78 18.25
CA LYS A 845 -22.38 -36.65 18.08
C LYS A 845 -22.80 -37.94 17.39
N GLU A 846 -22.26 -38.18 16.20
CA GLU A 846 -22.54 -39.40 15.43
C GLU A 846 -22.28 -40.66 16.29
N GLY A 847 -23.36 -41.40 16.60
CA GLY A 847 -23.29 -42.70 17.30
C GLY A 847 -23.72 -42.72 18.77
N GLU A 848 -24.16 -41.60 19.37
CA GLU A 848 -24.75 -41.58 20.72
C GLU A 848 -26.30 -41.49 20.68
N GLU A 849 -27.01 -42.53 21.13
CA GLU A 849 -28.50 -42.59 21.17
C GLU A 849 -29.13 -41.69 22.27
N ASP A 850 -28.33 -41.00 23.08
CA ASP A 850 -28.76 -40.32 24.33
C ASP A 850 -28.58 -38.79 24.31
N ALA A 851 -28.57 -38.14 23.13
CA ALA A 851 -28.71 -36.68 23.08
C ALA A 851 -30.09 -36.27 23.67
N PRO A 852 -30.18 -35.33 24.63
CA PRO A 852 -31.39 -35.07 25.43
C PRO A 852 -32.65 -34.68 24.65
N LEU A 853 -32.54 -34.41 23.34
CA LEU A 853 -33.65 -34.05 22.45
C LEU A 853 -33.73 -34.88 21.16
N GLY A 854 -32.81 -35.83 20.92
CA GLY A 854 -32.83 -36.70 19.73
C GLY A 854 -32.87 -35.98 18.37
N GLY A 855 -32.43 -34.72 18.31
CA GLY A 855 -32.47 -33.89 17.09
C GLY A 855 -31.14 -33.92 16.33
N LYS A 856 -31.21 -34.00 15.00
CA LYS A 856 -30.05 -33.83 14.12
C LYS A 856 -29.66 -32.35 14.04
N GLY A 857 -28.37 -32.03 14.11
CA GLY A 857 -27.83 -30.82 13.45
C GLY A 857 -27.55 -29.55 14.27
N ALA A 858 -27.50 -29.61 15.60
CA ALA A 858 -26.90 -28.52 16.39
C ALA A 858 -25.38 -28.67 16.42
N VAL A 859 -24.66 -27.66 15.92
CA VAL A 859 -23.19 -27.64 15.94
C VAL A 859 -22.72 -26.78 17.11
N TYR A 860 -22.08 -27.41 18.09
CA TYR A 860 -21.50 -26.68 19.21
C TYR A 860 -20.22 -25.97 18.77
N ARG A 861 -20.11 -24.70 19.16
CA ARG A 861 -18.90 -23.90 19.00
C ARG A 861 -18.37 -23.59 20.40
N ALA A 862 -17.22 -24.19 20.72
CA ALA A 862 -16.53 -24.03 21.98
C ALA A 862 -16.24 -22.55 22.32
N PRO A 863 -16.04 -22.19 23.59
CA PRO A 863 -15.91 -20.81 24.02
C PRO A 863 -14.82 -20.04 23.29
N PHE A 864 -15.14 -18.87 22.74
CA PHE A 864 -14.18 -17.98 22.08
C PHE A 864 -14.43 -16.50 22.44
N GLU A 865 -13.41 -15.67 22.23
CA GLU A 865 -13.50 -14.23 22.47
C GLU A 865 -14.07 -13.50 21.24
N LEU A 866 -15.11 -12.72 21.44
CA LEU A 866 -15.71 -11.88 20.40
C LEU A 866 -15.51 -10.41 20.76
N SER A 867 -14.88 -9.65 19.87
CA SER A 867 -14.74 -8.19 20.00
C SER A 867 -15.87 -7.47 19.28
N GLY A 868 -16.10 -6.19 19.59
CA GLY A 868 -17.15 -5.37 18.96
C GLY A 868 -16.99 -5.16 17.45
N THR A 869 -15.89 -5.63 16.85
CA THR A 869 -15.61 -5.59 15.40
C THR A 869 -15.07 -6.90 14.84
N GLY A 870 -14.97 -7.95 15.66
CA GLY A 870 -14.39 -9.22 15.28
C GLY A 870 -15.33 -10.07 14.43
N SER A 871 -14.76 -11.04 13.72
CA SER A 871 -15.53 -12.11 13.07
C SER A 871 -15.70 -13.27 14.04
N ALA A 872 -16.90 -13.87 14.08
CA ALA A 872 -17.09 -15.12 14.81
C ALA A 872 -16.47 -16.28 14.01
N PRO A 873 -15.57 -17.09 14.62
CA PRO A 873 -14.95 -18.24 13.94
C PRO A 873 -16.01 -19.18 13.35
N GLY A 874 -15.86 -19.54 12.07
CA GLY A 874 -16.81 -20.40 11.35
C GLY A 874 -18.12 -19.72 10.89
N VAL A 875 -18.37 -18.46 11.28
CA VAL A 875 -19.60 -17.71 10.90
C VAL A 875 -19.28 -16.45 10.08
N GLY A 876 -18.10 -15.85 10.25
CA GLY A 876 -17.68 -14.64 9.54
C GLY A 876 -18.19 -13.34 10.19
N ALA A 877 -18.51 -12.32 9.40
CA ALA A 877 -18.99 -11.02 9.87
C ALA A 877 -20.45 -11.09 10.38
N ALA A 878 -20.63 -11.60 11.59
CA ALA A 878 -21.93 -11.91 12.19
C ALA A 878 -22.49 -10.75 13.03
N ILE A 879 -22.85 -9.63 12.38
CA ILE A 879 -23.34 -8.41 13.06
C ILE A 879 -24.49 -8.69 14.06
N PRO A 880 -25.52 -9.50 13.73
CA PRO A 880 -26.59 -9.84 14.67
C PRO A 880 -26.09 -10.57 15.92
N ILE A 881 -25.16 -11.53 15.76
CA ILE A 881 -24.56 -12.30 16.86
C ILE A 881 -23.77 -11.38 17.79
N ILE A 882 -22.94 -10.49 17.24
CA ILE A 882 -22.16 -9.51 18.00
C ILE A 882 -23.10 -8.61 18.81
N LYS A 883 -24.12 -8.03 18.15
CA LYS A 883 -25.07 -7.13 18.84
C LYS A 883 -25.76 -7.83 20.02
N THR A 884 -26.21 -9.06 19.83
CA THR A 884 -26.90 -9.83 20.88
C THR A 884 -25.95 -10.21 22.01
N ALA A 885 -24.74 -10.71 21.69
CA ALA A 885 -23.74 -11.09 22.68
C ALA A 885 -23.34 -9.92 23.61
N PHE A 886 -23.16 -8.72 23.06
CA PHE A 886 -22.81 -7.54 23.87
C PHE A 886 -23.99 -7.01 24.70
N ALA A 887 -25.23 -7.28 24.28
CA ALA A 887 -26.44 -6.90 25.03
C ALA A 887 -26.73 -7.82 26.22
N LEU A 888 -26.37 -9.10 26.14
CA LEU A 888 -26.56 -10.10 27.21
C LEU A 888 -25.59 -9.89 28.38
N GLN A 889 -25.98 -10.29 29.58
CA GLN A 889 -25.11 -10.37 30.76
C GLN A 889 -24.47 -11.76 30.88
N PRO A 890 -23.31 -11.91 31.57
CA PRO A 890 -22.74 -13.23 31.86
C PRO A 890 -23.76 -14.18 32.49
N GLY A 891 -23.85 -15.40 31.96
CA GLY A 891 -24.84 -16.42 32.34
C GLY A 891 -26.17 -16.33 31.58
N GLN A 892 -26.44 -15.28 30.79
CA GLN A 892 -27.64 -15.20 29.96
C GLN A 892 -27.45 -15.89 28.61
N ILE A 893 -28.57 -16.39 28.09
CA ILE A 893 -28.70 -17.04 26.79
C ILE A 893 -29.59 -16.16 25.90
N SER A 894 -29.30 -16.12 24.59
CA SER A 894 -30.08 -15.39 23.61
C SER A 894 -31.38 -16.11 23.22
N ASP A 895 -32.32 -15.36 22.66
CA ASP A 895 -33.31 -15.93 21.73
C ASP A 895 -32.61 -16.44 20.45
N LEU A 896 -33.37 -17.02 19.52
CA LEU A 896 -32.82 -17.42 18.22
C LEU A 896 -32.36 -16.21 17.41
N ILE A 897 -31.12 -16.26 16.96
CA ILE A 897 -30.49 -15.22 16.16
C ILE A 897 -30.34 -15.72 14.73
N PRO A 898 -31.17 -15.27 13.77
CA PRO A 898 -30.93 -15.56 12.37
C PRO A 898 -29.77 -14.70 11.85
N ASN A 899 -28.85 -15.30 11.10
CA ASN A 899 -27.76 -14.59 10.46
C ASN A 899 -27.84 -14.74 8.93
N TYR A 900 -27.78 -13.62 8.22
CA TYR A 900 -27.89 -13.56 6.77
C TYR A 900 -26.60 -13.05 6.14
N ARG A 901 -26.26 -13.60 4.97
CA ARG A 901 -25.33 -12.95 4.05
C ARG A 901 -26.01 -11.68 3.53
N MET A 902 -25.23 -10.61 3.35
CA MET A 902 -25.75 -9.33 2.85
C MET A 902 -25.26 -9.10 1.43
N LYS A 903 -26.16 -8.71 0.53
CA LYS A 903 -25.86 -8.19 -0.81
C LYS A 903 -26.18 -6.69 -0.86
N PHE A 904 -25.78 -6.05 -1.94
CA PHE A 904 -26.17 -4.68 -2.27
C PHE A 904 -27.22 -4.73 -3.38
N ASP A 905 -28.34 -4.04 -3.21
CA ASP A 905 -29.28 -3.82 -4.31
C ASP A 905 -28.76 -2.76 -5.29
N GLU A 906 -29.52 -2.51 -6.36
CA GLU A 906 -29.17 -1.54 -7.41
C GLU A 906 -28.99 -0.10 -6.87
N GLU A 907 -29.63 0.22 -5.74
CA GLU A 907 -29.50 1.50 -5.03
C GLU A 907 -28.34 1.53 -4.03
N LYS A 908 -27.50 0.48 -4.02
CA LYS A 908 -26.40 0.26 -3.06
C LYS A 908 -26.87 0.18 -1.61
N ASN A 909 -28.14 -0.14 -1.35
CA ASN A 909 -28.62 -0.47 -0.02
C ASN A 909 -28.28 -1.92 0.30
N ARG A 910 -27.97 -2.19 1.58
CA ARG A 910 -27.69 -3.55 2.03
C ARG A 910 -28.99 -4.32 2.19
N THR A 911 -29.12 -5.43 1.48
CA THR A 911 -30.27 -6.33 1.54
C THR A 911 -29.84 -7.73 1.98
N PRO A 912 -30.67 -8.46 2.75
CA PRO A 912 -30.40 -9.87 3.06
C PRO A 912 -30.41 -10.72 1.77
N ASP A 913 -29.43 -11.61 1.64
CA ASP A 913 -29.22 -12.50 0.49
C ASP A 913 -29.70 -13.94 0.80
N ALA A 914 -29.01 -14.63 1.71
CA ALA A 914 -29.33 -16.00 2.11
C ALA A 914 -29.04 -16.23 3.61
N MET A 915 -29.83 -17.08 4.29
CA MET A 915 -29.59 -17.39 5.70
C MET A 915 -28.40 -18.33 5.85
N THR A 916 -27.36 -17.84 6.51
CA THR A 916 -26.15 -18.63 6.80
C THR A 916 -26.33 -19.59 7.98
N GLY A 917 -27.28 -19.31 8.87
CA GLY A 917 -27.58 -20.14 10.03
C GLY A 917 -28.48 -19.43 11.03
N VAL A 918 -28.99 -20.20 11.98
CA VAL A 918 -29.65 -19.70 13.20
C VAL A 918 -28.80 -20.07 14.41
N TYR A 919 -28.67 -19.15 15.35
CA TYR A 919 -27.72 -19.29 16.45
C TYR A 919 -28.40 -19.06 17.80
N ILE A 920 -27.99 -19.84 18.80
CA ILE A 920 -28.25 -19.59 20.22
C ILE A 920 -26.91 -19.29 20.88
N VAL A 921 -26.81 -18.17 21.57
CA VAL A 921 -25.55 -17.67 22.14
C VAL A 921 -25.67 -17.60 23.66
N GLN A 922 -24.63 -18.03 24.35
CA GLN A 922 -24.45 -17.79 25.78
C GLN A 922 -23.24 -16.92 26.03
N VAL A 923 -23.40 -15.88 26.86
CA VAL A 923 -22.27 -15.08 27.34
C VAL A 923 -21.72 -15.72 28.61
N LEU A 924 -20.44 -16.10 28.57
CA LEU A 924 -19.74 -16.70 29.70
C LEU A 924 -19.07 -15.63 30.57
N GLU A 925 -18.47 -14.63 29.92
CA GLU A 925 -17.70 -13.59 30.61
C GLU A 925 -17.68 -12.29 29.78
N LYS A 926 -17.68 -11.14 30.47
CA LYS A 926 -17.36 -9.84 29.85
C LYS A 926 -16.00 -9.39 30.34
N MET A 927 -15.08 -9.15 29.41
CA MET A 927 -13.73 -8.74 29.68
C MET A 927 -13.59 -7.25 29.35
N PRO A 928 -13.32 -6.39 30.35
CA PRO A 928 -12.98 -4.99 30.09
C PRO A 928 -11.65 -4.92 29.30
N PRO A 929 -11.43 -3.85 28.52
CA PRO A 929 -10.18 -3.67 27.78
C PRO A 929 -8.98 -3.59 28.75
N THR A 930 -7.85 -4.23 28.41
CA THR A 930 -6.66 -4.26 29.27
C THR A 930 -5.83 -2.97 29.20
N GLU A 931 -4.90 -2.73 30.14
CA GLU A 931 -3.97 -1.57 30.08
C GLU A 931 -3.04 -1.62 28.85
N GLU A 932 -2.63 -2.81 28.39
CA GLU A 932 -1.93 -2.99 27.11
C GLU A 932 -2.80 -2.59 25.91
N ASP A 933 -4.11 -2.92 25.93
CA ASP A 933 -5.08 -2.53 24.90
C ASP A 933 -5.41 -1.03 24.90
N THR A 934 -5.18 -0.33 26.01
CA THR A 934 -5.49 1.11 26.20
C THR A 934 -4.25 2.01 26.21
N SER A 935 -3.05 1.46 26.21
CA SER A 935 -1.81 2.24 26.29
C SER A 935 -1.37 2.80 24.93
N ALA A 936 -1.47 4.14 24.82
CA ALA A 936 -0.58 5.12 24.17
C ALA A 936 -0.09 4.95 22.71
N SER A 937 0.00 3.76 22.11
CA SER A 937 0.58 3.57 20.77
C SER A 937 -0.41 3.95 19.65
N PHE A 938 -1.69 3.59 19.79
CA PHE A 938 -2.70 3.90 18.77
C PHE A 938 -3.18 5.35 18.83
N ALA A 939 -3.36 5.93 20.02
CA ALA A 939 -3.80 7.33 20.16
C ALA A 939 -2.77 8.32 19.59
N LEU A 940 -1.46 8.08 19.84
CA LEU A 940 -0.38 8.93 19.33
C LEU A 940 -0.10 8.70 17.83
N GLN A 941 -0.27 7.46 17.34
CA GLN A 941 -0.18 7.16 15.91
C GLN A 941 -1.39 7.69 15.13
N MET A 942 -2.59 7.64 15.73
CA MET A 942 -3.81 8.17 15.14
C MET A 942 -3.84 9.70 15.20
N GLU A 943 -3.32 10.33 16.26
CA GLU A 943 -3.15 11.78 16.34
C GLU A 943 -2.23 12.29 15.22
N LYS A 944 -1.07 11.64 15.01
CA LYS A 944 -0.17 11.93 13.88
C LYS A 944 -0.77 11.64 12.50
N TYR A 945 -1.48 10.51 12.37
CA TYR A 945 -2.12 10.11 11.12
C TYR A 945 -3.29 11.03 10.76
N MET A 946 -4.06 11.47 11.76
CA MET A 946 -5.17 12.41 11.59
C MET A 946 -4.63 13.83 11.38
N GLU A 947 -3.56 14.28 12.04
CA GLU A 947 -2.89 15.56 11.72
C GLU A 947 -2.46 15.63 10.25
N GLN A 948 -1.92 14.54 9.69
CA GLN A 948 -1.49 14.49 8.29
C GLN A 948 -2.63 14.33 7.28
N ARG A 949 -3.76 13.71 7.65
CA ARG A 949 -4.90 13.42 6.74
C ARG A 949 -6.10 14.35 6.89
N MET A 950 -6.24 15.08 8.00
CA MET A 950 -7.43 15.92 8.29
C MET A 950 -7.49 17.22 7.49
N GLN A 951 -6.37 17.73 6.95
CA GLN A 951 -6.39 18.97 6.18
C GLN A 951 -7.06 18.83 4.80
N SER A 952 -7.16 17.62 4.24
CA SER A 952 -7.69 17.39 2.88
C SER A 952 -9.04 16.67 2.84
N MET A 953 -9.28 15.67 3.69
CA MET A 953 -10.46 14.80 3.55
C MET A 953 -11.75 15.32 4.19
N ALA A 954 -11.67 16.11 5.27
CA ALA A 954 -12.87 16.61 5.96
C ALA A 954 -13.58 17.72 5.17
N PHE A 955 -12.84 18.49 4.36
CA PHE A 955 -13.39 19.61 3.61
C PHE A 955 -14.08 19.17 2.31
N SER A 956 -13.48 18.25 1.54
CA SER A 956 -14.08 17.76 0.29
C SER A 956 -15.35 16.96 0.54
N ALA A 957 -15.33 15.98 1.46
CA ALA A 957 -16.50 15.16 1.78
C ALA A 957 -17.66 15.99 2.37
N TRP A 958 -17.35 17.09 3.07
CA TRP A 958 -18.35 18.02 3.58
C TRP A 958 -18.91 18.93 2.49
N ILE A 959 -18.08 19.43 1.56
CA ILE A 959 -18.54 20.17 0.38
C ILE A 959 -19.45 19.29 -0.48
N ASP A 960 -19.12 18.01 -0.64
CA ASP A 960 -19.94 17.05 -1.40
C ASP A 960 -21.32 16.86 -0.75
N GLN A 961 -21.36 16.73 0.60
CA GLN A 961 -22.60 16.65 1.35
C GLN A 961 -23.44 17.94 1.26
N VAL A 962 -22.81 19.12 1.41
CA VAL A 962 -23.50 20.42 1.32
C VAL A 962 -23.97 20.72 -0.10
N SER A 963 -23.21 20.27 -1.12
CA SER A 963 -23.57 20.37 -2.53
C SER A 963 -24.79 19.51 -2.86
N ALA A 964 -24.85 18.27 -2.34
CA ALA A 964 -25.98 17.36 -2.53
C ALA A 964 -27.31 17.91 -1.99
N GLU A 965 -27.27 18.73 -0.94
CA GLU A 965 -28.46 19.35 -0.32
C GLU A 965 -28.84 20.71 -0.95
N SER A 966 -28.07 21.22 -1.91
CA SER A 966 -28.21 22.59 -2.41
C SER A 966 -28.85 22.67 -3.79
N LYS A 967 -29.71 23.67 -3.99
CA LYS A 967 -30.38 23.90 -5.29
C LYS A 967 -29.53 24.81 -6.18
N ILE A 968 -28.94 24.25 -7.23
CA ILE A 968 -28.14 24.98 -8.21
C ILE A 968 -28.92 25.14 -9.52
N VAL A 969 -28.98 26.35 -10.06
CA VAL A 969 -29.65 26.66 -11.34
C VAL A 969 -28.65 27.35 -12.25
N TYR A 970 -28.41 26.80 -13.44
CA TYR A 970 -27.46 27.35 -14.41
C TYR A 970 -28.13 28.30 -15.40
N ASN A 971 -27.34 29.18 -16.04
CA ASN A 971 -27.82 30.04 -17.12
C ASN A 971 -27.38 29.50 -18.48
N ASP A 972 -28.35 28.98 -19.25
CA ASP A 972 -28.13 28.35 -20.56
C ASP A 972 -27.55 29.30 -21.62
N GLU A 973 -27.65 30.62 -21.41
CA GLU A 973 -27.08 31.63 -22.32
C GLU A 973 -25.54 31.70 -22.26
N PHE A 974 -24.92 31.13 -21.20
CA PHE A 974 -23.46 31.19 -20.93
C PHE A 974 -22.75 29.84 -21.04
N LEU A 975 -23.51 28.75 -21.06
CA LEU A 975 -23.02 27.38 -21.12
C LEU A 975 -23.22 26.82 -22.54
N ASN A 976 -22.16 26.24 -23.12
CA ASN A 976 -22.25 25.64 -24.45
C ASN A 976 -23.06 24.33 -24.34
N PRO A 977 -23.92 23.94 -25.30
CA PRO A 977 -24.68 22.68 -25.25
C PRO A 977 -23.83 21.38 -25.19
N LYS A 978 -22.50 21.48 -25.07
CA LYS A 978 -21.57 20.36 -24.86
C LYS A 978 -20.92 20.36 -23.47
N ASP A 979 -21.21 21.34 -22.62
CA ASP A 979 -20.77 21.38 -21.22
C ASP A 979 -21.81 20.66 -20.34
N ASP A 980 -22.01 19.35 -20.57
CA ASP A 980 -22.82 18.52 -19.66
C ASP A 980 -22.05 18.31 -18.35
N LEU A 981 -22.28 19.23 -17.40
CA LEU A 981 -21.73 19.19 -16.03
C LEU A 981 -22.46 18.19 -15.11
N GLU A 982 -23.44 17.45 -15.63
CA GLU A 982 -24.27 16.52 -14.85
C GLU A 982 -23.48 15.30 -14.32
N ALA A 983 -22.30 14.99 -14.88
CA ALA A 983 -21.55 13.78 -14.55
C ALA A 983 -20.57 13.88 -13.35
N GLU A 984 -20.16 15.08 -12.91
CA GLU A 984 -19.14 15.22 -11.83
C GLU A 984 -19.70 15.71 -10.48
N VAL A 985 -20.93 16.23 -10.43
CA VAL A 985 -21.51 16.80 -9.18
C VAL A 985 -22.68 15.96 -8.62
N GLY A 986 -23.08 14.87 -9.29
CA GLY A 986 -24.00 13.90 -8.71
C GLY A 986 -25.39 14.45 -8.31
N LEU A 987 -26.02 15.25 -9.18
CA LEU A 987 -27.36 15.79 -8.94
C LEU A 987 -28.31 15.38 -10.09
N GLU A 988 -29.35 14.61 -9.77
CA GLU A 988 -30.46 14.30 -10.68
C GLU A 988 -31.37 15.51 -10.92
N LYS A 989 -31.89 15.64 -12.15
CA LYS A 989 -32.94 16.62 -12.50
C LYS A 989 -34.21 16.38 -11.67
N ALA A 990 -34.67 17.42 -10.97
CA ALA A 990 -36.03 17.44 -10.43
C ALA A 990 -37.06 17.47 -11.59
N PRO A 991 -38.17 16.72 -11.51
CA PRO A 991 -39.18 16.70 -12.58
C PRO A 991 -39.86 18.06 -12.73
N GLU A 992 -40.07 18.49 -13.97
CA GLU A 992 -40.87 19.66 -14.32
C GLU A 992 -42.28 19.49 -13.76
N GLN A 993 -42.68 20.38 -12.85
CA GLN A 993 -44.09 20.51 -12.47
C GLN A 993 -44.82 21.22 -13.61
N GLU A 994 -45.68 20.47 -14.31
CA GLU A 994 -46.72 21.01 -15.17
C GLU A 994 -47.60 22.00 -14.37
N GLU A 995 -47.53 23.27 -14.73
CA GLU A 995 -48.54 24.26 -14.39
C GLU A 995 -49.86 23.85 -15.04
N ASN A 996 -50.71 23.18 -14.27
CA ASN A 996 -52.08 22.89 -14.66
C ASN A 996 -52.93 24.16 -14.49
N SER A 997 -52.91 25.03 -15.50
CA SER A 997 -53.93 26.06 -15.69
C SER A 997 -55.14 25.45 -16.41
N ALA A 998 -56.17 25.09 -15.66
CA ALA A 998 -57.50 24.86 -16.22
C ALA A 998 -58.58 25.33 -15.25
N ALA A 999 -58.86 26.63 -15.34
CA ALA A 999 -60.21 27.13 -15.18
C ALA A 999 -61.03 26.73 -16.42
N SER A 1000 -62.33 26.54 -16.17
CA SER A 1000 -63.48 26.41 -17.08
C SER A 1000 -63.71 25.09 -17.85
N GLU A 1001 -64.78 24.44 -17.36
CA GLU A 1001 -65.74 23.49 -17.99
C GLU A 1001 -65.38 22.01 -18.13
#